data_AF-A0A7X7U021-F1
#
_entry.id   AF-A0A7X7U021-F1
#
_cell.length_a   1.000
_cell.length_b   1.000
_cell.length_c   1.000
_cell.angle_alpha   90.00
_cell.angle_beta   90.00
_cell.angle_gamma   90.00
#
_symmetry.space_group_name_H-M   'P 1'
#
loop_
_entity.id
_entity.type
_entity.pdbx_description
1 polymer ?
#
loop_
_entity_poly.entity_id
_entity_poly.type
_entity_poly.pdbx_seq_one_letter_code
_entity_poly.pdbx_strand_id
1 'polypeptide(L)'
;MKKINRFALVLLLLCDVGSCASAPSCGDGFLHLGNSGYAYMESEHATDLDYSRDLSVEAVVRIEPHQAGGRWATFIEKGGEFVLSSSSVPGFALGTSEGNSREFGKHIQAKIGDGSNHVAFESPLGYQGYVHAVMTWEAASRTLTLFVNGESAAGGSNDRIAPARIRNGFVLRMGMNNYPLRRNIFLARLWNRKLSASEVSQIWTAFSQTKRHGLPESFDRSALVSEWLMDRLYRPAGSLGPAQIWDNAGNNHLKLAGDAQLISGKGELRMVYPSDGATGVGPSATLAASGGGSLFGDDFVGPLQYCFQIDESALFDSPAMKESGWIAHYGQWKPVLKPGTEYFWRVKVRDSGTPPRQSAFSTVRSMRTRTAVIWYVRPLVDGDDAEDDLGNPVADPGVYGKQDGTSYVNAFNGIAHVKWGPGGVEAGDTLYVCDTHVYHARHSYWAPPVVGYIPESGFSPEYPITIAMDYPDAPGTLCGFFRDERSEVNWVGPDDNGVYRTQDLRYGVAVEALGSGYLWLERATTPTWKGHFGAVYNAPRQNEPWFVDTTYVKMSDGGEPGSRLYSPNEGFRFDLGRSSYVVFANCRFSNSQVLADSNLRTVSEVPPSHHVVLEDCDLGYCYETQIDLREDMDNWTIRRCNIHHAGRGINCMVGHNLLVEDCSIHEIGAPQFPNTDAHAIGVAHGSGHILQHNHLWNVAGSVIEFWSGHLPMENMTICHNFIHDTTGLAATSAGGIVISGENPAPGSRTGFRIYGNIITNTAGGDEFWRGWGISSNSMDPIEIYNNVLYRTYHGIRLVASTPLPGYPVKAKVYNNMIISPRDRYAFVDGSDEPWDELFWDYNLYYPAAD
;
A
#
# COMPACT_ATOMS: atom_id res chain seq x y z
N MET A 1 4.83 28.70 93.60
CA MET A 1 3.64 28.01 93.09
C MET A 1 4.08 26.84 92.22
N LYS A 2 3.25 25.79 92.17
CA LYS A 2 3.51 24.42 91.74
C LYS A 2 3.79 24.23 90.23
N LYS A 3 4.80 23.38 89.95
CA LYS A 3 4.82 22.18 89.08
C LYS A 3 4.81 22.24 87.52
N ILE A 4 5.81 21.51 86.98
CA ILE A 4 5.80 20.44 85.93
C ILE A 4 6.58 20.71 84.62
N ASN A 5 7.74 20.01 84.52
CA ASN A 5 8.40 19.27 83.41
C ASN A 5 7.94 19.52 81.95
N ARG A 6 8.83 19.58 80.93
CA ARG A 6 9.64 18.47 80.39
C ARG A 6 10.68 18.94 79.35
N PHE A 7 11.78 18.20 79.28
CA PHE A 7 12.87 18.18 78.29
C PHE A 7 12.39 17.86 76.84
N ALA A 8 13.07 18.40 75.83
CA ALA A 8 13.31 17.73 74.54
C ALA A 8 14.54 18.31 73.81
N LEU A 9 15.63 17.55 73.90
CA LEU A 9 16.80 17.52 73.00
C LEU A 9 16.40 16.65 71.80
N VAL A 10 16.51 17.11 70.55
CA VAL A 10 16.49 16.20 69.38
C VAL A 10 17.58 16.58 68.39
N LEU A 11 18.54 15.67 68.37
CA LEU A 11 19.63 15.41 67.45
C LEU A 11 19.04 15.08 66.06
N LEU A 12 19.41 15.82 65.01
CA LEU A 12 19.15 15.42 63.63
C LEU A 12 20.13 14.29 63.28
N LEU A 13 19.64 13.06 63.29
CA LEU A 13 20.36 11.87 62.84
C LEU A 13 19.44 11.08 61.91
N LEU A 14 19.95 10.90 60.69
CA LEU A 14 19.63 9.90 59.67
C LEU A 14 18.57 8.86 60.07
N CYS A 15 17.40 8.94 59.42
CA CYS A 15 16.57 7.77 59.16
C CYS A 15 16.30 7.69 57.65
N ASP A 16 17.02 6.75 57.04
CA ASP A 16 16.58 5.83 56.00
C ASP A 16 15.06 5.87 55.77
N VAL A 17 14.63 6.49 54.67
CA VAL A 17 13.29 6.27 54.15
C VAL A 17 13.37 4.95 53.43
N GLY A 18 12.95 3.90 54.13
CA GLY A 18 12.84 2.56 53.58
C GLY A 18 12.15 2.59 52.22
N SER A 19 12.62 1.72 51.33
CA SER A 19 12.03 1.44 50.05
C SER A 19 10.53 1.13 50.21
N CYS A 20 9.67 2.14 50.07
CA CYS A 20 8.39 1.90 49.44
C CYS A 20 8.74 1.37 48.05
N ALA A 21 8.45 0.09 47.80
CA ALA A 21 8.40 -0.43 46.45
C ALA A 21 7.52 0.52 45.66
N SER A 22 8.14 1.40 44.86
CA SER A 22 7.40 2.26 43.95
C SER A 22 6.55 1.33 43.11
N ALA A 23 5.24 1.55 43.09
CA ALA A 23 4.36 0.83 42.18
C ALA A 23 5.04 0.80 40.80
N PRO A 24 5.11 -0.38 40.14
CA PRO A 24 5.82 -0.50 38.87
C PRO A 24 5.36 0.62 37.94
N SER A 25 6.29 1.45 37.45
CA SER A 25 5.98 2.53 36.54
C SER A 25 5.29 1.96 35.30
N CYS A 26 4.02 2.30 35.08
CA CYS A 26 3.19 1.60 34.10
C CYS A 26 3.31 2.12 32.65
N GLY A 27 4.13 3.14 32.35
CA GLY A 27 4.24 3.71 31.00
C GLY A 27 2.95 4.38 30.53
N ASP A 28 2.87 5.70 30.61
CA ASP A 28 1.67 6.48 30.20
C ASP A 28 1.95 7.52 29.12
N GLY A 29 3.12 7.46 28.51
CA GLY A 29 3.53 8.45 27.53
C GLY A 29 4.20 7.83 26.35
N PHE A 30 4.61 8.69 25.43
CA PHE A 30 5.45 8.30 24.30
C PHE A 30 6.43 9.43 24.04
N LEU A 31 7.58 9.04 23.50
CA LEU A 31 8.54 9.98 22.97
C LEU A 31 8.04 10.45 21.61
N HIS A 32 7.58 11.70 21.56
CA HIS A 32 7.28 12.41 20.33
C HIS A 32 8.56 13.00 19.77
N LEU A 33 8.93 12.64 18.54
CA LEU A 33 10.18 13.07 17.93
C LEU A 33 10.05 14.34 17.08
N GLY A 34 8.84 14.73 16.66
CA GLY A 34 8.66 15.86 15.74
C GLY A 34 9.42 15.67 14.42
N ASN A 35 9.96 16.77 13.88
CA ASN A 35 10.64 16.80 12.58
C ASN A 35 12.13 16.46 12.65
N SER A 36 12.79 16.79 13.78
CA SER A 36 14.25 16.73 13.97
C SER A 36 14.66 16.13 15.32
N GLY A 37 13.70 15.75 16.16
CA GLY A 37 13.92 15.38 17.53
C GLY A 37 14.44 13.96 17.67
N TYR A 38 15.25 13.77 18.69
CA TYR A 38 15.82 12.49 19.10
C TYR A 38 16.18 12.52 20.58
N ALA A 39 16.49 11.35 21.14
CA ALA A 39 17.01 11.23 22.48
C ALA A 39 18.38 10.54 22.45
N TYR A 40 19.31 10.96 23.32
CA TYR A 40 20.69 10.47 23.25
C TYR A 40 21.43 10.46 24.59
N MET A 41 22.50 9.67 24.66
CA MET A 41 23.48 9.67 25.75
C MET A 41 24.89 9.46 25.20
N GLU A 42 25.81 10.33 25.64
CA GLU A 42 27.23 10.26 25.27
C GLU A 42 27.86 8.93 25.67
N SER A 43 28.78 8.42 24.86
CA SER A 43 29.30 7.06 25.03
C SER A 43 30.02 6.85 26.35
N GLU A 44 30.70 7.85 26.89
CA GLU A 44 31.39 7.77 28.18
C GLU A 44 30.44 7.65 29.39
N HIS A 45 29.16 7.93 29.19
CA HIS A 45 28.12 7.84 30.22
C HIS A 45 27.16 6.66 30.01
N ALA A 46 27.11 6.12 28.78
CA ALA A 46 26.26 5.00 28.43
C ALA A 46 26.80 3.68 29.00
N THR A 47 25.97 2.98 29.76
CA THR A 47 26.14 1.56 30.07
C THR A 47 25.78 0.75 28.84
N ASP A 48 26.79 0.17 28.20
CA ASP A 48 26.66 -0.59 26.96
C ASP A 48 26.28 -2.06 27.21
N LEU A 49 25.85 -2.75 26.15
CA LEU A 49 25.62 -4.19 26.13
C LEU A 49 26.94 -4.97 26.27
N ASP A 50 26.86 -6.19 26.81
CA ASP A 50 27.96 -7.14 26.84
C ASP A 50 27.94 -8.04 25.59
N TYR A 51 28.64 -7.59 24.56
CA TYR A 51 28.73 -8.29 23.27
C TYR A 51 29.42 -9.66 23.34
N SER A 52 30.07 -10.01 24.46
CA SER A 52 30.66 -11.34 24.65
C SER A 52 29.63 -12.42 24.96
N ARG A 53 28.38 -12.02 25.24
CA ARG A 53 27.27 -12.88 25.61
C ARG A 53 26.08 -12.60 24.71
N ASP A 54 25.04 -13.39 24.88
CA ASP A 54 23.79 -13.18 24.18
C ASP A 54 23.13 -11.87 24.63
N LEU A 55 22.43 -11.21 23.71
CA LEU A 55 21.76 -9.94 23.98
C LEU A 55 20.46 -9.80 23.19
N SER A 56 19.63 -8.86 23.60
CA SER A 56 18.43 -8.46 22.86
C SER A 56 18.20 -6.97 22.96
N VAL A 57 17.63 -6.40 21.90
CA VAL A 57 17.21 -4.99 21.83
C VAL A 57 15.77 -4.96 21.34
N GLU A 58 14.93 -4.24 22.05
CA GLU A 58 13.49 -4.16 21.81
C GLU A 58 13.08 -2.71 21.67
N ALA A 59 12.14 -2.43 20.75
CA ALA A 59 11.44 -1.17 20.70
C ALA A 59 9.97 -1.37 20.28
N VAL A 60 9.09 -0.50 20.80
CA VAL A 60 7.73 -0.35 20.27
C VAL A 60 7.59 1.03 19.68
N VAL A 61 7.16 1.09 18.42
CA VAL A 61 6.89 2.32 17.68
C VAL A 61 5.50 2.28 17.08
N ARG A 62 5.00 3.43 16.63
CA ARG A 62 3.77 3.50 15.81
C ARG A 62 4.14 4.09 14.45
N ILE A 63 3.80 3.35 13.42
CA ILE A 63 4.04 3.69 12.02
C ILE A 63 2.69 4.09 11.44
N GLU A 64 2.47 5.40 11.27
CA GLU A 64 1.26 5.88 10.60
C GLU A 64 1.42 5.75 9.07
N PRO A 65 0.32 5.54 8.31
CA PRO A 65 0.34 5.54 6.86
C PRO A 65 1.02 6.78 6.30
N HIS A 66 1.92 6.58 5.34
CA HIS A 66 2.57 7.67 4.59
C HIS A 66 3.33 8.70 5.44
N GLN A 67 3.57 8.41 6.72
CA GLN A 67 4.34 9.28 7.61
C GLN A 67 5.77 9.37 7.11
N ALA A 68 6.16 10.57 6.69
CA ALA A 68 7.51 10.88 6.25
C ALA A 68 8.52 10.60 7.37
N GLY A 69 9.69 10.08 7.00
CA GLY A 69 10.81 9.87 7.90
C GLY A 69 12.08 9.59 7.10
N GLY A 70 13.19 9.42 7.79
CA GLY A 70 14.48 9.17 7.18
C GLY A 70 14.75 7.73 6.79
N ARG A 71 15.37 7.49 5.63
CA ARG A 71 15.93 6.19 5.23
C ARG A 71 16.94 5.72 6.27
N TRP A 72 16.90 4.45 6.66
CA TRP A 72 17.79 3.92 7.71
C TRP A 72 17.71 4.68 9.04
N ALA A 73 16.56 5.29 9.35
CA ALA A 73 16.34 5.88 10.66
C ALA A 73 16.20 4.78 11.73
N THR A 74 16.74 5.06 12.92
CA THR A 74 16.81 4.10 14.01
C THR A 74 15.76 4.36 15.08
N PHE A 75 15.13 3.28 15.54
CA PHE A 75 14.37 3.30 16.78
C PHE A 75 15.34 3.47 17.93
N ILE A 76 16.36 2.63 17.98
CA ILE A 76 17.45 2.69 18.96
C ILE A 76 18.74 2.16 18.34
N GLU A 77 19.85 2.79 18.67
CA GLU A 77 21.17 2.42 18.16
C GLU A 77 22.30 2.74 19.13
N LYS A 78 23.40 2.02 18.94
CA LYS A 78 24.72 2.46 19.38
C LYS A 78 25.73 2.15 18.29
N GLY A 79 25.73 3.00 17.26
CA GLY A 79 26.60 2.94 16.10
C GLY A 79 26.71 4.31 15.45
N GLY A 80 27.71 4.47 14.58
CA GLY A 80 27.94 5.73 13.88
C GLY A 80 26.94 5.97 12.75
N GLU A 81 27.27 6.91 11.87
CA GLU A 81 26.50 7.22 10.67
C GLU A 81 26.26 5.96 9.80
N PHE A 82 25.05 5.80 9.27
CA PHE A 82 24.66 4.71 8.39
C PHE A 82 24.78 3.31 9.03
N VAL A 83 24.67 3.20 10.36
CA VAL A 83 24.85 1.92 11.08
C VAL A 83 24.00 0.77 10.54
N LEU A 84 22.77 1.05 10.07
CA LEU A 84 21.86 0.03 9.52
C LEU A 84 22.28 -0.47 8.12
N SER A 85 22.96 0.34 7.32
CA SER A 85 23.34 -0.01 5.94
C SER A 85 24.82 -0.30 5.74
N SER A 86 25.70 0.24 6.60
CA SER A 86 27.15 0.12 6.45
C SER A 86 27.76 -1.04 7.24
N SER A 87 28.54 -1.87 6.55
CA SER A 87 29.31 -2.97 7.15
C SER A 87 30.54 -2.49 7.92
N SER A 88 31.04 -1.29 7.63
CA SER A 88 32.25 -0.74 8.26
C SER A 88 31.98 -0.07 9.61
N VAL A 89 30.72 0.02 10.03
CA VAL A 89 30.34 0.66 11.29
C VAL A 89 30.16 -0.42 12.35
N PRO A 90 30.90 -0.40 13.48
CA PRO A 90 30.66 -1.31 14.59
C PRO A 90 29.38 -0.94 15.38
N GLY A 91 28.89 -1.87 16.20
CA GLY A 91 27.73 -1.68 17.07
C GLY A 91 26.44 -2.27 16.52
N PHE A 92 25.34 -1.95 17.19
CA PHE A 92 23.99 -2.43 16.88
C PHE A 92 23.05 -1.29 16.46
N ALA A 93 22.01 -1.66 15.71
CA ALA A 93 20.89 -0.78 15.42
C ALA A 93 19.62 -1.58 15.13
N LEU A 94 18.48 -1.01 15.53
CA LEU A 94 17.14 -1.47 15.20
C LEU A 94 16.35 -0.26 14.67
N GLY A 95 15.71 -0.38 13.52
CA GLY A 95 15.02 0.74 12.88
C GLY A 95 14.28 0.37 11.61
N THR A 96 14.16 1.32 10.68
CA THR A 96 13.50 1.13 9.38
C THR A 96 14.52 1.16 8.26
N SER A 97 14.40 0.27 7.27
CA SER A 97 15.24 0.27 6.06
C SER A 97 14.88 1.40 5.09
N GLU A 98 13.59 1.65 4.90
CA GLU A 98 13.04 2.47 3.80
C GLU A 98 12.22 3.67 4.30
N GLY A 99 12.70 4.39 5.33
CA GLY A 99 11.95 5.48 5.94
C GLY A 99 11.48 6.59 5.00
N ASN A 100 12.15 6.71 3.85
CA ASN A 100 11.93 7.62 2.75
C ASN A 100 10.81 7.17 1.77
N SER A 101 10.40 5.90 1.71
CA SER A 101 9.32 5.52 0.78
C SER A 101 7.97 6.06 1.31
N ARG A 102 7.11 6.66 0.47
CA ARG A 102 5.71 6.99 0.84
C ARG A 102 4.80 5.76 0.83
N GLU A 103 5.37 4.57 0.96
CA GLU A 103 4.63 3.33 1.07
C GLU A 103 3.79 3.30 2.35
N PHE A 104 2.66 2.61 2.25
CA PHE A 104 1.69 2.47 3.31
C PHE A 104 2.28 1.84 4.59
N GLY A 105 3.24 0.91 4.44
CA GLY A 105 3.99 0.27 5.53
C GLY A 105 5.48 0.62 5.53
N LYS A 106 6.21 0.15 6.55
CA LYS A 106 7.68 0.26 6.61
C LYS A 106 8.33 -1.06 6.98
N HIS A 107 9.35 -1.42 6.22
CA HIS A 107 10.19 -2.56 6.53
C HIS A 107 11.09 -2.26 7.74
N ILE A 108 11.25 -3.26 8.60
CA ILE A 108 11.99 -3.18 9.85
C ILE A 108 13.36 -3.80 9.65
N GLN A 109 14.40 -3.10 10.07
CA GLN A 109 15.78 -3.53 9.88
C GLN A 109 16.49 -3.69 11.22
N ALA A 110 17.25 -4.77 11.35
CA ALA A 110 18.15 -5.01 12.48
C ALA A 110 19.56 -5.26 11.97
N LYS A 111 20.55 -4.74 12.70
CA LYS A 111 21.96 -4.93 12.37
C LYS A 111 22.81 -5.06 13.63
N ILE A 112 23.82 -5.92 13.55
CA ILE A 112 24.96 -5.94 14.49
C ILE A 112 26.28 -6.15 13.72
N GLY A 113 27.36 -5.46 14.10
CA GLY A 113 28.64 -5.59 13.41
C GLY A 113 29.85 -5.10 14.20
N ASP A 114 31.04 -5.48 13.74
CA ASP A 114 32.33 -5.23 14.41
C ASP A 114 33.24 -4.21 13.68
N GLY A 115 32.68 -3.55 12.66
CA GLY A 115 33.38 -2.59 11.80
C GLY A 115 34.19 -3.22 10.66
N SER A 116 34.19 -4.54 10.53
CA SER A 116 34.76 -5.27 9.38
C SER A 116 33.81 -6.34 8.84
N ASN A 117 32.97 -6.90 9.70
CA ASN A 117 31.93 -7.86 9.42
C ASN A 117 30.64 -7.42 10.11
N HIS A 118 29.50 -7.74 9.51
CA HIS A 118 28.20 -7.51 10.10
C HIS A 118 27.21 -8.62 9.73
N VAL A 119 26.10 -8.63 10.44
CA VAL A 119 24.86 -9.30 10.05
C VAL A 119 23.79 -8.22 10.08
N ALA A 120 23.06 -8.08 8.97
CA ALA A 120 21.97 -7.13 8.84
C ALA A 120 20.85 -7.77 8.02
N PHE A 121 19.61 -7.62 8.46
CA PHE A 121 18.43 -8.10 7.74
C PHE A 121 17.30 -7.10 7.85
N GLU A 122 16.42 -7.20 6.87
CA GLU A 122 15.19 -6.46 6.75
C GLU A 122 14.02 -7.45 6.81
N SER A 123 12.89 -7.02 7.39
CA SER A 123 11.68 -7.82 7.39
C SER A 123 11.17 -8.01 5.95
N PRO A 124 10.64 -9.18 5.58
CA PRO A 124 10.13 -9.41 4.22
C PRO A 124 8.85 -8.62 3.91
N LEU A 125 8.16 -8.15 4.94
CA LEU A 125 6.94 -7.34 4.85
C LEU A 125 7.16 -5.96 5.49
N GLY A 126 6.44 -4.96 4.98
CA GLY A 126 6.27 -3.67 5.65
C GLY A 126 5.21 -3.76 6.76
N TYR A 127 5.36 -2.94 7.81
CA TYR A 127 4.43 -2.91 8.94
C TYR A 127 3.84 -1.50 9.13
N GLN A 128 2.58 -1.44 9.55
CA GLN A 128 1.82 -0.23 9.86
C GLN A 128 1.12 -0.40 11.23
N GLY A 129 0.75 0.71 11.87
CA GLY A 129 0.19 0.70 13.22
C GLY A 129 1.24 0.51 14.30
N TYR A 130 0.89 -0.21 15.38
CA TYR A 130 1.85 -0.54 16.44
C TYR A 130 2.81 -1.64 15.97
N VAL A 131 4.11 -1.37 16.07
CA VAL A 131 5.17 -2.29 15.69
C VAL A 131 6.05 -2.56 16.90
N HIS A 132 6.03 -3.81 17.35
CA HIS A 132 6.96 -4.34 18.35
C HIS A 132 8.11 -5.04 17.62
N ALA A 133 9.28 -4.41 17.61
CA ALA A 133 10.47 -4.93 16.95
C ALA A 133 11.48 -5.40 18.01
N VAL A 134 11.99 -6.63 17.85
CA VAL A 134 13.02 -7.20 18.72
C VAL A 134 14.13 -7.78 17.87
N MET A 135 15.36 -7.34 18.09
CA MET A 135 16.54 -8.04 17.61
C MET A 135 17.14 -8.88 18.73
N THR A 136 17.49 -10.12 18.46
CA THR A 136 18.20 -11.00 19.40
C THR A 136 19.50 -11.47 18.77
N TRP A 137 20.56 -11.53 19.57
CA TRP A 137 21.89 -11.93 19.15
C TRP A 137 22.39 -13.07 20.01
N GLU A 138 22.85 -14.14 19.37
CA GLU A 138 23.49 -15.27 20.00
C GLU A 138 25.00 -15.19 19.76
N ALA A 139 25.75 -14.98 20.84
CA ALA A 139 27.18 -14.72 20.74
C ALA A 139 27.97 -15.96 20.30
N ALA A 140 27.54 -17.16 20.70
CA ALA A 140 28.26 -18.38 20.35
C ALA A 140 28.21 -18.67 18.84
N SER A 141 27.01 -18.57 18.25
CA SER A 141 26.73 -18.90 16.85
C SER A 141 26.76 -17.68 15.92
N ARG A 142 27.05 -16.49 16.44
CA ARG A 142 27.04 -15.21 15.70
C ARG A 142 25.75 -15.00 14.91
N THR A 143 24.63 -15.41 15.50
CA THR A 143 23.33 -15.40 14.84
C THR A 143 22.51 -14.20 15.31
N LEU A 144 22.02 -13.42 14.35
CA LEU A 144 21.05 -12.35 14.57
C LEU A 144 19.66 -12.86 14.14
N THR A 145 18.64 -12.59 14.95
CA THR A 145 17.24 -12.83 14.61
C THR A 145 16.43 -11.57 14.84
N LEU A 146 15.62 -11.18 13.86
CA LEU A 146 14.65 -10.10 13.94
C LEU A 146 13.26 -10.70 14.14
N PHE A 147 12.59 -10.26 15.20
CA PHE A 147 11.19 -10.52 15.45
C PHE A 147 10.38 -9.23 15.26
N VAL A 148 9.20 -9.35 14.67
CA VAL A 148 8.25 -8.26 14.55
C VAL A 148 6.87 -8.75 14.98
N ASN A 149 6.22 -8.02 15.87
CA ASN A 149 4.89 -8.34 16.40
C ASN A 149 4.76 -9.78 16.91
N GLY A 150 5.78 -10.24 17.64
CA GLY A 150 5.80 -11.56 18.28
C GLY A 150 6.33 -12.70 17.41
N GLU A 151 6.47 -12.48 16.10
CA GLU A 151 6.84 -13.51 15.12
C GLU A 151 8.27 -13.31 14.61
N SER A 152 8.95 -14.41 14.26
CA SER A 152 10.28 -14.35 13.64
C SER A 152 10.16 -13.88 12.19
N ALA A 153 10.68 -12.69 11.89
CA ALA A 153 10.58 -12.08 10.56
C ALA A 153 11.79 -12.40 9.67
N ALA A 154 13.01 -12.41 10.22
CA ALA A 154 14.24 -12.67 9.47
C ALA A 154 15.39 -13.11 10.40
N GLY A 155 16.44 -13.73 9.86
CA GLY A 155 17.64 -14.06 10.63
C GLY A 155 18.76 -14.68 9.81
N GLY A 156 19.93 -14.80 10.44
CA GLY A 156 21.12 -15.40 9.85
C GLY A 156 22.38 -15.11 10.65
N SER A 157 23.51 -15.67 10.21
CA SER A 157 24.76 -15.69 10.98
C SER A 157 25.98 -15.21 10.21
N ASN A 158 27.00 -14.73 10.94
CA ASN A 158 28.31 -14.44 10.39
C ASN A 158 29.41 -14.73 11.41
N ASP A 159 30.02 -15.91 11.27
CA ASP A 159 31.04 -16.41 12.20
C ASP A 159 32.34 -15.58 12.24
N ARG A 160 32.52 -14.65 11.29
CA ARG A 160 33.70 -13.76 11.23
C ARG A 160 33.59 -12.55 12.17
N ILE A 161 32.41 -12.28 12.74
CA ILE A 161 32.22 -11.17 13.67
C ILE A 161 33.01 -11.41 14.95
N ALA A 162 33.89 -10.47 15.28
CA ALA A 162 34.62 -10.43 16.54
C ALA A 162 33.83 -9.61 17.58
N PRO A 163 33.20 -10.23 18.60
CA PRO A 163 32.33 -9.54 19.54
C PRO A 163 33.03 -8.43 20.33
N ALA A 164 34.30 -8.63 20.66
CA ALA A 164 35.12 -7.64 21.35
C ALA A 164 35.27 -6.33 20.55
N ARG A 165 35.10 -6.37 19.22
CA ARG A 165 35.18 -5.24 18.30
C ARG A 165 33.82 -4.61 17.99
N ILE A 166 32.71 -5.19 18.45
CA ILE A 166 31.37 -4.58 18.34
C ILE A 166 31.26 -3.37 19.28
N ARG A 167 31.84 -3.48 20.48
CA ARG A 167 31.93 -2.38 21.44
C ARG A 167 32.63 -1.18 20.79
N ASN A 168 32.02 -0.01 20.95
CA ASN A 168 32.44 1.20 20.26
C ASN A 168 32.27 2.44 21.15
N GLY A 169 32.81 3.57 20.68
CA GLY A 169 32.71 4.88 21.34
C GLY A 169 31.56 5.75 20.83
N PHE A 170 30.59 5.20 20.10
CA PHE A 170 29.48 5.98 19.55
C PHE A 170 28.40 6.27 20.59
N VAL A 171 27.66 7.35 20.37
CA VAL A 171 26.54 7.78 21.20
C VAL A 171 25.42 6.72 21.19
N LEU A 172 24.80 6.47 22.33
CA LEU A 172 23.55 5.71 22.40
C LEU A 172 22.41 6.65 22.02
N ARG A 173 21.66 6.34 20.96
CA ARG A 173 20.61 7.22 20.41
C ARG A 173 19.30 6.49 20.22
N MET A 174 18.23 7.27 20.23
CA MET A 174 16.87 6.84 19.96
C MET A 174 16.18 7.86 19.06
N GLY A 175 15.57 7.40 17.97
CA GLY A 175 14.76 8.23 17.07
C GLY A 175 15.51 8.98 15.97
N MET A 176 16.84 8.82 15.84
CA MET A 176 17.62 9.44 14.77
C MET A 176 18.99 8.78 14.62
N ASN A 177 19.43 8.62 13.36
CA ASN A 177 20.83 8.41 12.99
C ASN A 177 21.29 9.58 12.11
N ASN A 178 21.45 9.37 10.80
CA ASN A 178 21.70 10.41 9.80
C ASN A 178 20.44 11.15 9.41
N TYR A 179 19.30 10.49 9.57
CA TYR A 179 18.01 11.04 9.24
C TYR A 179 17.05 10.85 10.43
N PRO A 180 16.12 11.81 10.65
CA PRO A 180 15.17 11.75 11.74
C PRO A 180 14.13 10.64 11.50
N LEU A 181 13.79 9.89 12.54
CA LEU A 181 12.77 8.84 12.45
C LEU A 181 11.38 9.43 12.22
N ARG A 182 11.10 10.60 12.81
CA ARG A 182 9.80 11.32 12.77
C ARG A 182 8.59 10.47 13.21
N ARG A 183 8.80 9.41 13.99
CA ARG A 183 7.77 8.50 14.51
C ARG A 183 7.81 8.41 16.03
N ASN A 184 6.67 8.14 16.64
CA ASN A 184 6.60 8.08 18.09
C ASN A 184 7.13 6.74 18.61
N ILE A 185 7.91 6.80 19.68
CA ILE A 185 8.49 5.63 20.35
C ILE A 185 7.81 5.48 21.72
N PHE A 186 7.27 4.31 22.00
CA PHE A 186 6.52 4.02 23.23
C PHE A 186 7.39 3.40 24.29
N LEU A 187 8.30 2.53 23.88
CA LEU A 187 9.29 1.96 24.76
C LEU A 187 10.52 1.50 23.99
N ALA A 188 11.62 1.36 24.70
CA ALA A 188 12.75 0.55 24.27
C ALA A 188 13.41 -0.15 25.46
N ARG A 189 14.01 -1.32 25.21
CA ARG A 189 14.72 -2.10 26.23
C ARG A 189 16.02 -2.69 25.69
N LEU A 190 17.02 -2.79 26.57
CA LEU A 190 18.31 -3.42 26.29
C LEU A 190 18.54 -4.58 27.26
N TRP A 191 18.91 -5.75 26.74
CA TRP A 191 19.06 -6.99 27.50
C TRP A 191 20.42 -7.63 27.26
N ASN A 192 21.13 -8.04 28.33
CA ASN A 192 22.32 -8.90 28.28
C ASN A 192 21.95 -10.39 28.36
N ARG A 193 20.88 -10.76 27.66
CA ARG A 193 20.47 -12.14 27.39
C ARG A 193 19.68 -12.22 26.09
N LYS A 194 19.62 -13.41 25.48
CA LYS A 194 18.71 -13.71 24.38
C LYS A 194 17.28 -13.81 24.92
N LEU A 195 16.33 -13.10 24.32
CA LEU A 195 14.91 -13.38 24.47
C LEU A 195 14.54 -14.55 23.56
N SER A 196 13.84 -15.55 24.09
CA SER A 196 13.30 -16.65 23.30
C SER A 196 12.10 -16.20 22.45
N ALA A 197 11.79 -16.94 21.39
CA ALA A 197 10.61 -16.66 20.55
C ALA A 197 9.30 -16.65 21.38
N SER A 198 9.17 -17.55 22.35
CA SER A 198 8.03 -17.59 23.27
C SER A 198 7.95 -16.35 24.16
N GLU A 199 9.08 -15.85 24.64
CA GLU A 199 9.11 -14.62 25.44
C GLU A 199 8.73 -13.39 24.60
N VAL A 200 9.26 -13.28 23.38
CA VAL A 200 8.93 -12.19 22.45
C VAL A 200 7.44 -12.20 22.11
N SER A 201 6.88 -13.38 21.82
CA SER A 201 5.45 -13.56 21.58
C SER A 201 4.60 -13.23 22.82
N GLN A 202 5.05 -13.61 24.02
CA GLN A 202 4.37 -13.27 25.27
C GLN A 202 4.35 -11.76 25.54
N ILE A 203 5.47 -11.06 25.32
CA ILE A 203 5.55 -9.60 25.43
C ILE A 203 4.60 -8.94 24.44
N TRP A 204 4.61 -9.37 23.17
CA TRP A 204 3.71 -8.82 22.16
C TRP A 204 2.24 -9.09 22.49
N THR A 205 1.90 -10.29 22.95
CA THR A 205 0.53 -10.64 23.33
C THR A 205 0.04 -9.76 24.49
N ALA A 206 0.89 -9.56 25.51
CA ALA A 206 0.57 -8.67 26.62
C ALA A 206 0.39 -7.22 26.16
N PHE A 207 1.27 -6.71 25.30
CA PHE A 207 1.17 -5.36 24.74
C PHE A 207 -0.06 -5.22 23.83
N SER A 208 -0.30 -6.13 22.89
CA SER A 208 -1.42 -6.03 21.95
C SER A 208 -2.78 -6.04 22.65
N GLN A 209 -2.92 -6.82 23.74
CA GLN A 209 -4.15 -6.90 24.54
C GLN A 209 -4.37 -5.68 25.44
N THR A 210 -3.31 -5.12 26.02
CA THR A 210 -3.44 -4.11 27.09
C THR A 210 -2.96 -2.72 26.68
N LYS A 211 -2.12 -2.64 25.64
CA LYS A 211 -1.30 -1.50 25.21
C LYS A 211 -0.39 -0.94 26.32
N ARG A 212 -0.20 -1.68 27.42
CA ARG A 212 0.68 -1.29 28.52
C ARG A 212 2.15 -1.51 28.15
N HIS A 213 3.01 -0.62 28.62
CA HIS A 213 4.44 -0.68 28.34
C HIS A 213 5.20 -1.63 29.27
N GLY A 214 4.55 -2.18 30.29
CA GLY A 214 5.18 -3.08 31.25
C GLY A 214 5.44 -4.46 30.68
N LEU A 215 6.38 -5.18 31.30
CA LEU A 215 6.54 -6.61 31.08
C LEU A 215 5.47 -7.40 31.87
N PRO A 216 5.12 -8.63 31.46
CA PRO A 216 4.31 -9.54 32.27
C PRO A 216 4.89 -9.72 33.69
N GLU A 217 4.04 -9.88 34.70
CA GLU A 217 4.43 -9.86 36.13
C GLU A 217 5.47 -10.94 36.51
N SER A 218 5.45 -12.09 35.83
CA SER A 218 6.41 -13.19 36.02
C SER A 218 7.58 -13.19 35.02
N PHE A 219 7.71 -12.15 34.20
CA PHE A 219 8.73 -12.10 33.17
C PHE A 219 10.11 -11.92 33.80
N ASP A 220 11.08 -12.74 33.37
CA ASP A 220 12.43 -12.66 33.91
C ASP A 220 13.11 -11.34 33.50
N ARG A 221 13.30 -10.47 34.49
CA ARG A 221 14.00 -9.18 34.35
C ARG A 221 15.51 -9.31 34.58
N SER A 222 16.02 -10.53 34.80
CA SER A 222 17.46 -10.76 34.90
C SER A 222 18.14 -10.30 33.60
N ALA A 223 19.30 -9.66 33.75
CA ALA A 223 20.09 -9.09 32.66
C ALA A 223 19.42 -7.92 31.88
N LEU A 224 18.30 -7.36 32.33
CA LEU A 224 17.78 -6.10 31.81
C LEU A 224 18.75 -4.96 32.16
N VAL A 225 19.28 -4.29 31.14
CA VAL A 225 20.30 -3.24 31.26
C VAL A 225 19.66 -1.85 31.32
N SER A 226 18.70 -1.60 30.44
CA SER A 226 17.97 -0.33 30.35
C SER A 226 16.53 -0.57 29.93
N GLU A 227 15.62 0.27 30.43
CA GLU A 227 14.20 0.25 30.12
C GLU A 227 13.62 1.67 30.11
N TRP A 228 13.29 2.17 28.93
CA TRP A 228 12.60 3.46 28.77
C TRP A 228 11.12 3.19 28.49
N LEU A 229 10.25 3.48 29.46
CA LEU A 229 8.79 3.29 29.34
C LEU A 229 8.05 4.56 28.93
N MET A 230 8.79 5.65 28.68
CA MET A 230 8.24 6.96 28.33
C MET A 230 7.21 7.49 29.35
N ASP A 231 7.44 7.25 30.64
CA ASP A 231 6.50 7.59 31.72
C ASP A 231 6.85 8.89 32.45
N ARG A 232 8.13 9.26 32.48
CA ARG A 232 8.63 10.44 33.21
C ARG A 232 9.95 10.96 32.67
N LEU A 233 10.21 12.24 32.97
CA LEU A 233 11.49 12.89 32.74
C LEU A 233 12.34 12.89 34.01
N TYR A 234 13.63 12.64 33.86
CA TYR A 234 14.66 12.89 34.85
C TYR A 234 15.22 14.31 34.70
N ARG A 235 15.38 15.00 35.83
CA ARG A 235 16.18 16.22 35.93
C ARG A 235 17.13 16.08 37.12
N PRO A 236 18.46 16.05 36.90
CA PRO A 236 19.42 16.05 38.00
C PRO A 236 19.21 17.29 38.89
N ALA A 237 19.12 17.09 40.21
CA ALA A 237 18.86 18.15 41.17
C ALA A 237 19.90 19.28 41.05
N GLY A 238 19.43 20.53 40.87
CA GLY A 238 20.26 21.72 40.75
C GLY A 238 20.81 22.01 39.33
N SER A 239 20.50 21.20 38.32
CA SER A 239 20.93 21.45 36.94
C SER A 239 19.88 22.23 36.13
N LEU A 240 20.32 23.25 35.39
CA LEU A 240 19.58 23.87 34.28
C LEU A 240 19.62 23.01 33.00
N GLY A 241 20.07 21.76 33.10
CA GLY A 241 20.31 20.87 31.96
C GLY A 241 19.02 20.44 31.25
N PRO A 242 19.14 19.93 30.00
CA PRO A 242 18.01 19.42 29.24
C PRO A 242 17.34 18.25 29.97
N ALA A 243 16.02 18.15 29.86
CA ALA A 243 15.28 17.03 30.43
C ALA A 243 15.71 15.71 29.78
N GLN A 244 15.77 14.66 30.58
CA GLN A 244 16.19 13.33 30.13
C GLN A 244 15.03 12.34 30.27
N ILE A 245 14.90 11.39 29.36
CA ILE A 245 13.97 10.26 29.49
C ILE A 245 14.50 9.34 30.57
N TRP A 246 13.66 9.03 31.55
CA TRP A 246 14.04 8.17 32.66
C TRP A 246 14.27 6.72 32.21
N ASP A 247 15.31 6.09 32.76
CA ASP A 247 15.63 4.66 32.57
C ASP A 247 15.18 3.93 33.84
N ASN A 248 14.21 3.03 33.71
CA ASN A 248 13.57 2.33 34.81
C ASN A 248 14.35 1.13 35.33
N ALA A 249 15.35 0.65 34.58
CA ALA A 249 16.18 -0.50 34.95
C ALA A 249 17.64 -0.13 35.22
N GLY A 250 18.17 0.84 34.48
CA GLY A 250 19.57 1.26 34.55
C GLY A 250 19.74 2.75 34.82
N ASN A 251 20.90 3.27 34.39
CA ASN A 251 21.28 4.68 34.55
C ASN A 251 21.37 5.43 33.21
N ASN A 252 20.90 4.83 32.11
CA ASN A 252 21.02 5.41 30.76
C ASN A 252 19.91 6.45 30.50
N HIS A 253 19.85 7.52 31.28
CA HIS A 253 18.87 8.59 31.10
C HIS A 253 19.14 9.42 29.82
N LEU A 254 18.30 9.26 28.78
CA LEU A 254 18.55 9.85 27.46
C LEU A 254 18.14 11.32 27.40
N LYS A 255 19.07 12.22 27.09
CA LYS A 255 18.80 13.66 26.88
C LYS A 255 17.91 13.85 25.66
N LEU A 256 16.86 14.67 25.81
CA LEU A 256 16.07 15.13 24.66
C LEU A 256 16.84 16.18 23.86
N ALA A 257 16.75 16.10 22.54
CA ALA A 257 17.34 17.04 21.59
C ALA A 257 16.37 17.36 20.44
N GLY A 258 16.67 18.43 19.71
CA GLY A 258 15.80 18.94 18.65
C GLY A 258 14.43 19.34 19.20
N ASP A 259 13.37 18.91 18.53
CA ASP A 259 11.97 19.11 18.93
C ASP A 259 11.37 17.88 19.65
N ALA A 260 12.20 16.96 20.17
CA ALA A 260 11.74 15.80 20.90
C ALA A 260 11.07 16.18 22.23
N GLN A 261 9.92 15.57 22.52
CA GLN A 261 9.10 15.83 23.70
C GLN A 261 8.54 14.54 24.26
N LEU A 262 8.42 14.48 25.59
CA LEU A 262 7.65 13.43 26.24
C LEU A 262 6.20 13.87 26.34
N ILE A 263 5.30 13.16 25.67
CA ILE A 263 3.85 13.38 25.79
C ILE A 263 3.31 12.34 26.77
N SER A 264 2.54 12.77 27.78
CA SER A 264 1.92 11.88 28.78
C SER A 264 0.47 12.24 29.03
N GLY A 265 -0.35 11.28 29.49
CA GLY A 265 -1.77 11.46 29.83
C GLY A 265 -2.04 12.24 31.12
N LYS A 266 -1.03 12.82 31.76
CA LYS A 266 -1.18 13.53 33.04
C LYS A 266 -1.96 14.85 32.87
N GLY A 267 -2.73 15.21 33.89
CA GLY A 267 -3.50 16.46 33.96
C GLY A 267 -4.97 16.30 33.60
N GLU A 268 -5.67 17.43 33.43
CA GLU A 268 -7.10 17.48 33.09
C GLU A 268 -7.35 17.01 31.66
N LEU A 269 -8.50 16.35 31.45
CA LEU A 269 -8.96 16.00 30.11
C LEU A 269 -9.31 17.27 29.34
N ARG A 270 -8.59 17.53 28.26
CA ARG A 270 -8.78 18.70 27.39
C ARG A 270 -9.10 18.24 25.99
N MET A 271 -10.19 18.76 25.43
CA MET A 271 -10.48 18.70 24.00
C MET A 271 -9.63 19.78 23.31
N VAL A 272 -8.70 19.36 22.47
CA VAL A 272 -7.66 20.21 21.87
C VAL A 272 -8.12 20.78 20.54
N TYR A 273 -8.60 19.94 19.63
CA TYR A 273 -9.02 20.35 18.29
C TYR A 273 -10.13 19.42 17.76
N PRO A 274 -11.10 19.93 16.99
CA PRO A 274 -11.36 21.35 16.71
C PRO A 274 -11.82 22.17 17.92
N SER A 275 -11.72 23.49 17.83
CA SER A 275 -12.32 24.38 18.84
C SER A 275 -13.84 24.30 18.78
N ASP A 276 -14.51 24.57 19.89
CA ASP A 276 -15.97 24.61 19.93
C ASP A 276 -16.53 25.70 18.99
N GLY A 277 -17.55 25.37 18.21
CA GLY A 277 -18.13 26.23 17.19
C GLY A 277 -17.25 26.49 15.96
N ALA A 278 -16.18 25.72 15.75
CA ALA A 278 -15.30 25.89 14.59
C ALA A 278 -16.06 25.69 13.27
N THR A 279 -15.84 26.54 12.28
CA THR A 279 -16.44 26.44 10.94
C THR A 279 -15.39 26.28 9.86
N GLY A 280 -15.74 25.66 8.74
CA GLY A 280 -14.82 25.44 7.63
C GLY A 280 -13.76 24.36 7.94
N VAL A 281 -14.07 23.47 8.88
CA VAL A 281 -13.20 22.36 9.25
C VAL A 281 -13.15 21.36 8.10
N GLY A 282 -11.96 20.85 7.78
CA GLY A 282 -11.80 19.84 6.73
C GLY A 282 -12.57 18.54 7.06
N PRO A 283 -13.19 17.86 6.07
CA PRO A 283 -13.85 16.58 6.28
C PRO A 283 -12.95 15.45 6.81
N SER A 284 -11.63 15.60 6.73
CA SER A 284 -10.64 14.65 7.25
C SER A 284 -10.00 15.10 8.59
N ALA A 285 -10.62 16.06 9.29
CA ALA A 285 -10.04 16.63 10.50
C ALA A 285 -9.83 15.59 11.62
N THR A 286 -8.62 15.57 12.17
CA THR A 286 -8.27 14.76 13.35
C THR A 286 -8.85 15.40 14.61
N LEU A 287 -9.81 14.73 15.26
CA LEU A 287 -10.24 15.09 16.61
C LEU A 287 -9.10 14.82 17.58
N ALA A 288 -8.74 15.82 18.39
CA ALA A 288 -7.62 15.75 19.31
C ALA A 288 -8.06 16.07 20.75
N ALA A 289 -7.55 15.30 21.70
CA ALA A 289 -7.69 15.43 23.13
C ALA A 289 -6.36 15.11 23.82
N SER A 290 -6.20 15.57 25.06
CA SER A 290 -5.01 15.32 25.87
C SER A 290 -5.37 15.27 27.34
N GLY A 291 -4.53 14.64 28.16
CA GLY A 291 -4.72 14.56 29.60
C GLY A 291 -5.86 13.63 30.01
N GLY A 292 -6.35 13.79 31.23
CA GLY A 292 -7.44 12.99 31.79
C GLY A 292 -7.04 12.16 33.01
N GLY A 293 -5.74 12.03 33.29
CA GLY A 293 -5.26 11.33 34.47
C GLY A 293 -5.79 11.93 35.78
N SER A 294 -6.04 13.25 35.82
CA SER A 294 -6.60 13.90 37.02
C SER A 294 -8.01 13.43 37.39
N LEU A 295 -8.74 12.81 36.45
CA LEU A 295 -10.07 12.23 36.70
C LEU A 295 -9.99 10.93 37.52
N PHE A 296 -8.81 10.33 37.65
CA PHE A 296 -8.58 9.07 38.35
C PHE A 296 -7.67 9.21 39.57
N GLY A 297 -7.08 10.39 39.81
CA GLY A 297 -6.09 10.64 40.86
C GLY A 297 -4.66 10.29 40.43
N ASP A 298 -3.71 10.41 41.36
CA ASP A 298 -2.28 10.17 41.06
C ASP A 298 -1.91 8.68 40.91
N ASP A 299 -2.84 7.76 41.19
CA ASP A 299 -2.64 6.31 41.20
C ASP A 299 -3.24 5.60 39.95
N PHE A 300 -3.49 6.35 38.88
CA PHE A 300 -4.02 5.76 37.65
C PHE A 300 -3.00 4.85 36.95
N VAL A 301 -3.52 3.80 36.29
CA VAL A 301 -2.70 2.84 35.55
C VAL A 301 -2.60 3.29 34.10
N GLY A 302 -1.41 3.66 33.65
CA GLY A 302 -1.13 4.00 32.25
C GLY A 302 -1.06 2.79 31.31
N PRO A 303 -1.20 2.99 29.99
CA PRO A 303 -1.53 4.27 29.36
C PRO A 303 -3.01 4.63 29.48
N LEU A 304 -3.34 5.92 29.43
CA LEU A 304 -4.71 6.36 29.21
C LEU A 304 -5.18 5.96 27.81
N GLN A 305 -6.45 5.60 27.74
CA GLN A 305 -7.12 5.25 26.48
C GLN A 305 -8.31 6.17 26.28
N TYR A 306 -8.47 6.70 25.07
CA TYR A 306 -9.47 7.69 24.72
C TYR A 306 -10.54 7.06 23.85
N CYS A 307 -11.80 7.46 24.06
CA CYS A 307 -12.92 7.06 23.23
C CYS A 307 -13.66 8.33 22.80
N PHE A 308 -13.65 8.58 21.49
CA PHE A 308 -14.31 9.70 20.84
C PHE A 308 -15.66 9.25 20.31
N GLN A 309 -16.64 10.14 20.42
CA GLN A 309 -17.89 10.06 19.68
C GLN A 309 -18.06 11.33 18.86
N ILE A 310 -18.59 11.18 17.65
CA ILE A 310 -18.99 12.29 16.77
C ILE A 310 -20.33 11.96 16.12
N ASP A 311 -21.22 12.93 16.04
CA ASP A 311 -22.57 12.74 15.49
C ASP A 311 -23.12 14.05 14.89
N GLU A 312 -24.09 13.96 14.00
CA GLU A 312 -24.87 15.09 13.47
C GLU A 312 -25.93 15.57 14.49
N SER A 313 -26.20 14.78 15.53
CA SER A 313 -27.08 15.12 16.66
C SER A 313 -26.27 15.40 17.93
N ALA A 314 -26.58 16.50 18.63
CA ALA A 314 -25.99 16.81 19.93
C ALA A 314 -26.34 15.79 21.03
N LEU A 315 -27.34 14.93 20.77
CA LEU A 315 -27.77 13.86 21.67
C LEU A 315 -26.97 12.56 21.47
N PHE A 316 -26.19 12.43 20.39
CA PHE A 316 -25.44 11.22 20.02
C PHE A 316 -26.36 10.00 19.83
N ASP A 317 -27.42 10.18 19.06
CA ASP A 317 -28.50 9.21 18.80
C ASP A 317 -28.88 9.07 17.32
N SER A 318 -28.14 9.72 16.42
CA SER A 318 -28.43 9.64 14.99
C SER A 318 -27.83 8.37 14.35
N PRO A 319 -28.36 7.91 13.19
CA PRO A 319 -27.74 6.83 12.42
C PRO A 319 -26.32 7.13 11.92
N ALA A 320 -25.91 8.41 11.90
CA ALA A 320 -24.59 8.85 11.46
C ALA A 320 -23.55 8.89 12.60
N MET A 321 -23.93 8.55 13.84
CA MET A 321 -23.02 8.53 14.98
C MET A 321 -21.86 7.57 14.72
N LYS A 322 -20.62 8.08 14.88
CA LYS A 322 -19.39 7.30 14.82
C LYS A 322 -18.72 7.27 16.18
N GLU A 323 -18.15 6.11 16.54
CA GLU A 323 -17.34 5.93 17.74
C GLU A 323 -15.97 5.36 17.38
N SER A 324 -14.92 5.86 18.02
CA SER A 324 -13.54 5.46 17.72
C SER A 324 -13.12 4.11 18.32
N GLY A 325 -13.94 3.51 19.19
CA GLY A 325 -13.46 2.55 20.17
C GLY A 325 -12.45 3.17 21.15
N TRP A 326 -11.67 2.34 21.84
CA TRP A 326 -10.64 2.81 22.77
C TRP A 326 -9.27 2.89 22.09
N ILE A 327 -8.73 4.10 21.98
CA ILE A 327 -7.43 4.40 21.39
C ILE A 327 -6.43 4.64 22.52
N ALA A 328 -5.38 3.82 22.60
CA ALA A 328 -4.32 3.99 23.58
C ALA A 328 -3.37 5.14 23.21
N HIS A 329 -2.84 5.82 24.25
CA HIS A 329 -1.84 6.89 24.20
C HIS A 329 -2.30 8.20 23.57
N TYR A 330 -2.75 8.15 22.32
CA TYR A 330 -3.19 9.33 21.60
C TYR A 330 -4.64 9.61 21.91
N GLY A 331 -4.91 10.79 22.44
CA GLY A 331 -6.21 11.39 22.25
C GLY A 331 -6.31 11.91 20.82
N GLN A 332 -6.13 11.08 19.80
CA GLN A 332 -6.32 11.50 18.40
C GLN A 332 -7.12 10.46 17.63
N TRP A 333 -8.13 10.92 16.91
CA TRP A 333 -8.95 10.10 16.04
C TRP A 333 -9.35 10.88 14.80
N LYS A 334 -9.22 10.26 13.63
CA LYS A 334 -9.49 10.89 12.34
C LYS A 334 -10.70 10.22 11.68
N PRO A 335 -11.93 10.64 12.00
CA PRO A 335 -13.11 10.19 11.27
C PRO A 335 -13.17 10.84 9.89
N VAL A 336 -13.65 10.11 8.89
CA VAL A 336 -14.07 10.71 7.61
C VAL A 336 -15.47 11.30 7.79
N LEU A 337 -15.66 12.58 7.50
CA LEU A 337 -16.90 13.32 7.76
C LEU A 337 -17.57 13.78 6.47
N LYS A 338 -18.87 14.05 6.55
CA LYS A 338 -19.62 14.59 5.43
C LYS A 338 -19.33 16.09 5.23
N PRO A 339 -19.11 16.58 4.00
CA PRO A 339 -18.92 18.01 3.73
C PRO A 339 -20.16 18.86 4.04
N GLY A 340 -19.96 20.09 4.50
CA GLY A 340 -21.00 21.09 4.76
C GLY A 340 -21.88 20.85 5.99
N THR A 341 -21.58 19.83 6.78
CA THR A 341 -22.40 19.29 7.87
C THR A 341 -21.95 19.80 9.24
N GLU A 342 -22.92 20.04 10.13
CA GLU A 342 -22.67 20.33 11.55
C GLU A 342 -22.51 19.01 12.32
N TYR A 343 -21.45 18.92 13.11
CA TYR A 343 -21.13 17.78 13.95
C TYR A 343 -20.93 18.20 15.40
N PHE A 344 -21.32 17.29 16.29
CA PHE A 344 -21.10 17.37 17.73
C PHE A 344 -20.15 16.25 18.11
N TRP A 345 -19.13 16.55 18.92
CA TRP A 345 -18.18 15.54 19.38
C TRP A 345 -17.86 15.67 20.86
N ARG A 346 -17.48 14.55 21.45
CA ARG A 346 -17.10 14.43 22.87
C ARG A 346 -16.10 13.30 23.03
N VAL A 347 -15.35 13.33 24.14
CA VAL A 347 -14.33 12.32 24.44
C VAL A 347 -14.44 11.89 25.89
N LYS A 348 -14.24 10.61 26.15
CA LYS A 348 -14.00 10.09 27.50
C LYS A 348 -12.66 9.37 27.55
N VAL A 349 -12.16 9.18 28.74
CA VAL A 349 -10.90 8.50 28.98
C VAL A 349 -11.11 7.32 29.92
N ARG A 350 -10.29 6.29 29.80
CA ARG A 350 -10.14 5.24 30.80
C ARG A 350 -8.67 5.03 31.14
N ASP A 351 -8.42 4.62 32.37
CA ASP A 351 -7.13 4.05 32.72
C ASP A 351 -6.99 2.63 32.15
N SER A 352 -5.76 2.14 32.12
CA SER A 352 -5.47 0.78 31.68
C SER A 352 -5.62 -0.24 32.80
N GLY A 353 -6.25 0.04 33.96
CA GLY A 353 -6.36 -0.87 35.10
C GLY A 353 -7.19 -2.13 34.81
N THR A 354 -7.18 -3.11 35.73
CA THR A 354 -8.02 -4.31 35.65
C THR A 354 -8.84 -4.46 36.93
N PRO A 355 -10.16 -4.14 36.94
CA PRO A 355 -10.93 -3.57 35.83
C PRO A 355 -10.56 -2.09 35.54
N PRO A 356 -10.77 -1.59 34.32
CA PRO A 356 -10.42 -0.21 33.97
C PRO A 356 -11.39 0.79 34.60
N ARG A 357 -10.86 1.87 35.18
CA ARG A 357 -11.65 3.03 35.62
C ARG A 357 -11.95 3.91 34.40
N GLN A 358 -13.21 4.34 34.25
CA GLN A 358 -13.65 5.15 33.11
C GLN A 358 -14.24 6.47 33.59
N SER A 359 -13.96 7.56 32.86
CA SER A 359 -14.59 8.85 33.10
C SER A 359 -15.97 8.92 32.45
N ALA A 360 -16.77 9.91 32.85
CA ALA A 360 -17.86 10.41 32.01
C ALA A 360 -17.30 11.03 30.71
N PHE A 361 -18.16 11.20 29.71
CA PHE A 361 -17.81 12.01 28.54
C PHE A 361 -17.58 13.47 28.94
N SER A 362 -16.66 14.12 28.23
CA SER A 362 -16.44 15.56 28.29
C SER A 362 -17.70 16.34 27.91
N THR A 363 -17.65 17.66 28.13
CA THR A 363 -18.61 18.57 27.50
C THR A 363 -18.63 18.37 25.99
N VAL A 364 -19.81 18.48 25.39
CA VAL A 364 -19.99 18.41 23.93
C VAL A 364 -19.38 19.66 23.30
N ARG A 365 -18.69 19.48 22.17
CA ARG A 365 -18.29 20.58 21.29
C ARG A 365 -18.98 20.44 19.94
N SER A 366 -19.30 21.55 19.30
CA SER A 366 -19.76 21.57 17.92
C SER A 366 -18.66 22.00 16.96
N MET A 367 -18.80 21.61 15.71
CA MET A 367 -18.05 22.13 14.58
C MET A 367 -18.86 21.97 13.29
N ARG A 368 -18.49 22.71 12.24
CA ARG A 368 -19.07 22.58 10.91
C ARG A 368 -17.99 22.33 9.87
N THR A 369 -18.15 21.25 9.11
CA THR A 369 -17.23 20.94 8.01
C THR A 369 -17.43 21.95 6.86
N ARG A 370 -16.36 22.22 6.11
CA ARG A 370 -16.46 22.98 4.86
C ARG A 370 -17.26 22.20 3.82
N THR A 371 -17.80 22.90 2.83
CA THR A 371 -18.37 22.26 1.63
C THR A 371 -17.26 21.69 0.75
N ALA A 372 -17.65 20.88 -0.24
CA ALA A 372 -16.77 20.41 -1.30
C ALA A 372 -16.06 21.59 -2.00
N VAL A 373 -14.80 21.36 -2.36
CA VAL A 373 -13.91 22.32 -3.03
C VAL A 373 -13.32 21.68 -4.29
N ILE A 374 -13.00 22.52 -5.27
CA ILE A 374 -12.28 22.12 -6.47
C ILE A 374 -10.80 22.48 -6.31
N TRP A 375 -9.94 21.51 -6.61
CA TRP A 375 -8.49 21.62 -6.58
C TRP A 375 -7.92 21.39 -7.97
N TYR A 376 -6.70 21.89 -8.19
CA TYR A 376 -6.01 21.79 -9.47
C TYR A 376 -4.58 21.32 -9.26
N VAL A 377 -4.13 20.41 -10.11
CA VAL A 377 -2.73 20.02 -10.26
C VAL A 377 -2.33 20.15 -11.72
N ARG A 378 -1.12 20.66 -11.95
CA ARG A 378 -0.53 20.87 -13.28
C ARG A 378 0.79 20.09 -13.40
N PRO A 379 1.36 19.93 -14.61
CA PRO A 379 2.56 19.15 -14.82
C PRO A 379 3.69 19.60 -13.93
N LEU A 380 4.50 18.65 -13.48
CA LEU A 380 5.66 18.93 -12.65
C LEU A 380 6.66 19.80 -13.43
N VAL A 381 7.13 20.86 -12.77
CA VAL A 381 8.28 21.66 -13.21
C VAL A 381 9.30 21.64 -12.09
N ASP A 382 10.47 21.10 -12.41
CA ASP A 382 11.65 20.94 -11.56
C ASP A 382 12.88 21.58 -12.25
N GLY A 383 13.46 22.57 -11.58
CA GLY A 383 14.58 23.35 -12.08
C GLY A 383 15.91 22.66 -11.82
N ASP A 384 15.98 21.88 -10.75
CA ASP A 384 17.19 21.23 -10.25
C ASP A 384 17.02 19.71 -10.14
N ASP A 385 18.15 19.01 -10.10
CA ASP A 385 18.26 17.55 -9.87
C ASP A 385 17.92 17.14 -8.42
N ALA A 386 17.21 17.99 -7.68
CA ALA A 386 16.88 17.77 -6.29
C ALA A 386 15.72 16.78 -6.17
N GLU A 387 15.93 15.73 -5.38
CA GLU A 387 14.88 14.79 -4.98
C GLU A 387 14.43 15.11 -3.56
N ASP A 388 13.14 14.95 -3.29
CA ASP A 388 12.62 15.00 -1.94
C ASP A 388 13.05 13.75 -1.17
N ASP A 389 12.71 13.69 0.12
CA ASP A 389 12.98 12.52 0.94
C ASP A 389 12.35 11.23 0.34
N LEU A 390 11.52 11.27 -0.70
CA LEU A 390 10.84 10.12 -1.29
C LEU A 390 11.40 9.68 -2.64
N GLY A 391 12.46 10.35 -3.12
CA GLY A 391 12.97 10.15 -4.47
C GLY A 391 12.08 10.76 -5.55
N ASN A 392 11.06 11.54 -5.19
CA ASN A 392 10.31 12.32 -6.17
C ASN A 392 11.10 13.60 -6.49
N PRO A 393 11.03 14.14 -7.70
CA PRO A 393 11.64 15.42 -7.98
C PRO A 393 10.98 16.53 -7.17
N VAL A 394 11.79 17.45 -6.62
CA VAL A 394 11.31 18.60 -5.85
C VAL A 394 10.71 19.62 -6.81
N ALA A 395 9.45 19.96 -6.60
CA ALA A 395 8.78 21.00 -7.35
C ALA A 395 9.44 22.37 -7.17
N ASP A 396 9.70 23.08 -8.28
CA ASP A 396 10.17 24.46 -8.23
C ASP A 396 9.12 25.37 -7.57
N PRO A 397 9.51 26.19 -6.59
CA PRO A 397 8.58 27.10 -5.94
C PRO A 397 8.16 28.23 -6.89
N GLY A 398 6.88 28.57 -6.89
CA GLY A 398 6.35 29.75 -7.57
C GLY A 398 6.04 29.60 -9.06
N VAL A 399 6.23 28.42 -9.66
CA VAL A 399 5.89 28.14 -11.07
C VAL A 399 4.41 28.37 -11.34
N TYR A 400 3.55 27.95 -10.40
CA TYR A 400 2.10 28.11 -10.45
C TYR A 400 1.63 28.96 -9.26
N GLY A 401 2.02 30.24 -9.23
CA GLY A 401 1.57 31.18 -8.21
C GLY A 401 1.90 30.70 -6.78
N LYS A 402 0.87 30.44 -5.97
CA LYS A 402 1.03 29.92 -4.59
C LYS A 402 1.27 28.41 -4.50
N GLN A 403 0.93 27.65 -5.54
CA GLN A 403 1.00 26.19 -5.57
C GLN A 403 0.22 25.49 -4.43
N ASP A 404 -0.91 26.08 -4.03
CA ASP A 404 -1.79 25.56 -2.98
C ASP A 404 -2.99 24.77 -3.52
N GLY A 405 -3.09 24.61 -4.84
CA GLY A 405 -4.14 23.88 -5.54
C GLY A 405 -5.47 24.62 -5.67
N THR A 406 -5.62 25.82 -5.11
CA THR A 406 -6.93 26.49 -4.96
C THR A 406 -7.54 27.04 -6.26
N SER A 407 -6.75 27.08 -7.34
CA SER A 407 -7.17 27.51 -8.68
C SER A 407 -6.18 26.99 -9.72
N TYR A 408 -6.52 27.01 -11.01
CA TYR A 408 -5.59 26.63 -12.08
C TYR A 408 -4.27 27.42 -12.05
N VAL A 409 -4.32 28.72 -11.74
CA VAL A 409 -3.12 29.59 -11.62
C VAL A 409 -2.29 29.27 -10.37
N ASN A 410 -2.95 28.78 -9.30
CA ASN A 410 -2.30 28.37 -8.05
C ASN A 410 -2.21 26.84 -7.92
N ALA A 411 -2.23 26.09 -9.03
CA ALA A 411 -2.31 24.63 -9.01
C ALA A 411 -1.11 23.99 -8.28
N PHE A 412 -1.31 22.81 -7.69
CA PHE A 412 -0.20 22.00 -7.22
C PHE A 412 0.78 21.73 -8.37
N ASN A 413 2.08 21.75 -8.07
CA ASN A 413 3.14 21.52 -9.05
C ASN A 413 3.49 20.02 -9.10
N GLY A 414 2.79 19.25 -9.94
CA GLY A 414 2.99 17.80 -10.08
C GLY A 414 2.14 16.95 -9.12
N ILE A 415 1.77 15.74 -9.57
CA ILE A 415 0.85 14.86 -8.83
C ILE A 415 1.39 14.34 -7.49
N ALA A 416 2.71 14.19 -7.35
CA ALA A 416 3.34 13.77 -6.10
C ALA A 416 3.27 14.84 -4.99
N HIS A 417 3.04 16.09 -5.38
CA HIS A 417 2.99 17.27 -4.51
C HIS A 417 1.56 17.71 -4.18
N VAL A 418 0.56 16.96 -4.62
CA VAL A 418 -0.83 17.17 -4.18
C VAL A 418 -0.89 16.98 -2.67
N LYS A 419 -1.45 17.98 -1.99
CA LYS A 419 -1.71 17.91 -0.57
C LYS A 419 -3.04 17.20 -0.35
N TRP A 420 -3.00 16.08 0.36
CA TRP A 420 -4.16 15.33 0.80
C TRP A 420 -4.46 15.61 2.27
N GLY A 421 -5.73 15.69 2.63
CA GLY A 421 -6.16 15.90 4.01
C GLY A 421 -6.31 17.39 4.38
N PRO A 422 -6.12 17.78 5.66
CA PRO A 422 -6.44 19.12 6.12
C PRO A 422 -5.76 20.24 5.34
N GLY A 423 -6.57 21.08 4.69
CA GLY A 423 -6.11 22.18 3.83
C GLY A 423 -5.57 21.71 2.48
N GLY A 424 -6.10 20.61 1.96
CA GLY A 424 -5.88 20.04 0.64
C GLY A 424 -7.11 19.25 0.20
N VAL A 425 -6.92 18.23 -0.63
CA VAL A 425 -8.02 17.40 -1.15
C VAL A 425 -8.56 16.46 -0.06
N GLU A 426 -9.86 16.50 0.18
CA GLU A 426 -10.57 15.70 1.21
C GLU A 426 -11.91 15.15 0.67
N ALA A 427 -12.63 14.38 1.49
CA ALA A 427 -13.93 13.81 1.11
C ALA A 427 -14.88 14.83 0.46
N GLY A 428 -15.49 14.44 -0.65
CA GLY A 428 -16.41 15.26 -1.45
C GLY A 428 -15.75 16.25 -2.40
N ASP A 429 -14.43 16.44 -2.35
CA ASP A 429 -13.73 17.35 -3.25
C ASP A 429 -13.52 16.77 -4.65
N THR A 430 -13.21 17.66 -5.60
CA THR A 430 -12.74 17.30 -6.93
C THR A 430 -11.32 17.82 -7.16
N LEU A 431 -10.41 16.98 -7.61
CA LEU A 431 -9.08 17.35 -8.09
C LEU A 431 -9.06 17.26 -9.62
N TYR A 432 -8.89 18.39 -10.29
CA TYR A 432 -8.58 18.43 -11.72
C TYR A 432 -7.08 18.24 -11.95
N VAL A 433 -6.74 17.16 -12.64
CA VAL A 433 -5.41 16.96 -13.23
C VAL A 433 -5.43 17.61 -14.61
N CYS A 434 -4.67 18.67 -14.77
CA CYS A 434 -4.71 19.52 -15.95
C CYS A 434 -3.44 19.37 -16.79
N ASP A 435 -3.55 19.60 -18.10
CA ASP A 435 -2.46 19.47 -19.07
C ASP A 435 -1.85 18.03 -19.11
N THR A 436 -0.89 17.80 -20.02
CA THR A 436 -0.22 16.48 -20.10
C THR A 436 0.92 16.39 -19.09
N HIS A 437 0.81 15.43 -18.17
CA HIS A 437 1.82 15.09 -17.19
C HIS A 437 2.77 14.03 -17.78
N VAL A 438 3.98 14.44 -18.13
CA VAL A 438 5.08 13.55 -18.55
C VAL A 438 6.28 13.77 -17.67
N TYR A 439 6.94 12.69 -17.27
CA TYR A 439 8.10 12.80 -16.39
C TYR A 439 9.38 13.05 -17.18
N HIS A 440 10.18 14.02 -16.74
CA HIS A 440 11.46 14.37 -17.31
C HIS A 440 12.56 13.98 -16.32
N ALA A 441 13.11 12.78 -16.49
CA ALA A 441 14.09 12.23 -15.56
C ALA A 441 15.51 12.72 -15.89
N ARG A 442 16.15 13.37 -14.93
CA ARG A 442 17.57 13.76 -14.99
C ARG A 442 18.52 12.75 -14.31
N HIS A 443 18.02 11.61 -13.80
CA HIS A 443 18.84 10.54 -13.14
C HIS A 443 18.63 9.12 -13.73
N SER A 444 19.71 8.35 -14.04
CA SER A 444 19.66 7.17 -14.98
C SER A 444 19.48 5.85 -14.39
N TYR A 445 19.98 5.70 -13.18
CA TYR A 445 20.25 4.35 -12.77
C TYR A 445 18.98 3.74 -12.16
N TRP A 446 18.05 4.56 -11.66
CA TRP A 446 16.87 4.12 -10.90
C TRP A 446 15.80 5.23 -10.79
N ALA A 447 15.41 5.92 -11.87
CA ALA A 447 14.35 6.92 -11.74
C ALA A 447 13.08 6.21 -11.23
N PRO A 448 12.67 6.40 -9.96
CA PRO A 448 11.48 5.74 -9.48
C PRO A 448 10.28 6.35 -10.20
N PRO A 449 9.20 5.58 -10.36
CA PRO A 449 7.96 6.12 -10.88
C PRO A 449 7.48 7.23 -9.96
N VAL A 450 7.00 8.33 -10.53
CA VAL A 450 6.48 9.45 -9.72
C VAL A 450 5.07 9.11 -9.28
N VAL A 451 4.90 8.85 -7.99
CA VAL A 451 3.65 8.32 -7.43
C VAL A 451 2.83 9.40 -6.74
N GLY A 452 1.60 9.62 -7.22
CA GLY A 452 0.56 10.36 -6.51
C GLY A 452 -0.14 9.43 -5.51
N TYR A 453 0.26 9.48 -4.24
CA TYR A 453 -0.39 8.71 -3.17
C TYR A 453 -1.68 9.40 -2.73
N ILE A 454 -2.78 8.64 -2.63
CA ILE A 454 -4.10 9.12 -2.19
C ILE A 454 -4.41 8.55 -0.80
N PRO A 455 -3.93 9.16 0.30
CA PRO A 455 -4.08 8.62 1.65
C PRO A 455 -5.44 8.94 2.31
N GLU A 456 -6.33 9.65 1.60
CA GLU A 456 -7.63 10.08 2.11
C GLU A 456 -8.76 9.34 1.44
N SER A 457 -9.84 9.11 2.17
CA SER A 457 -11.07 8.51 1.65
C SER A 457 -12.16 9.55 1.43
N GLY A 458 -13.04 9.28 0.48
CA GLY A 458 -14.36 9.88 0.42
C GLY A 458 -15.25 9.41 1.58
N PHE A 459 -16.35 10.11 1.81
CA PHE A 459 -17.26 9.79 2.91
C PHE A 459 -18.25 8.68 2.54
N SER A 460 -18.76 8.72 1.31
CA SER A 460 -19.76 7.80 0.76
C SER A 460 -19.77 7.91 -0.78
N PRO A 461 -20.55 7.10 -1.51
CA PRO A 461 -20.68 7.23 -2.96
C PRO A 461 -21.21 8.61 -3.44
N GLU A 462 -21.96 9.32 -2.60
CA GLU A 462 -22.47 10.67 -2.88
C GLU A 462 -21.47 11.78 -2.58
N TYR A 463 -20.44 11.49 -1.76
CA TYR A 463 -19.37 12.42 -1.40
C TYR A 463 -17.99 11.74 -1.53
N PRO A 464 -17.65 11.23 -2.73
CA PRO A 464 -16.36 10.62 -2.97
C PRO A 464 -15.28 11.69 -3.05
N ILE A 465 -14.01 11.28 -3.03
CA ILE A 465 -12.95 12.09 -3.63
C ILE A 465 -13.01 11.85 -5.13
N THR A 466 -13.18 12.91 -5.93
CA THR A 466 -13.21 12.81 -7.39
C THR A 466 -11.88 13.30 -7.97
N ILE A 467 -11.27 12.51 -8.83
CA ILE A 467 -10.09 12.88 -9.62
C ILE A 467 -10.55 12.93 -11.08
N ALA A 468 -10.38 14.08 -11.72
CA ALA A 468 -10.89 14.32 -13.07
C ALA A 468 -9.80 14.88 -14.01
N MET A 469 -9.87 14.53 -15.29
CA MET A 469 -8.93 15.04 -16.33
C MET A 469 -9.62 15.76 -17.49
N ASP A 470 -10.89 16.14 -17.31
CA ASP A 470 -11.73 16.80 -18.31
C ASP A 470 -11.85 18.32 -18.08
N TYR A 471 -10.88 18.94 -17.41
CA TYR A 471 -10.90 20.38 -17.21
C TYR A 471 -10.98 21.11 -18.58
N PRO A 472 -12.03 21.90 -18.86
CA PRO A 472 -12.36 22.30 -20.23
C PRO A 472 -11.26 23.07 -20.97
N ASP A 473 -10.51 23.91 -20.26
CA ASP A 473 -9.49 24.78 -20.86
C ASP A 473 -8.13 24.08 -21.00
N ALA A 474 -7.90 23.00 -20.25
CA ALA A 474 -6.63 22.30 -20.17
C ALA A 474 -6.83 20.84 -19.76
N PRO A 475 -7.40 19.99 -20.63
CA PRO A 475 -7.66 18.59 -20.32
C PRO A 475 -6.36 17.86 -19.98
N GLY A 476 -6.45 16.97 -18.99
CA GLY A 476 -5.33 16.23 -18.45
C GLY A 476 -5.04 14.93 -19.22
N THR A 477 -3.77 14.54 -19.23
CA THR A 477 -3.33 13.17 -19.54
C THR A 477 -2.22 12.79 -18.58
N LEU A 478 -2.29 11.61 -17.98
CA LEU A 478 -1.23 11.08 -17.12
C LEU A 478 -0.39 10.06 -17.88
N CYS A 479 0.89 10.36 -18.09
CA CYS A 479 1.80 9.49 -18.83
C CYS A 479 2.73 8.73 -17.88
N GLY A 480 2.72 7.40 -17.97
CA GLY A 480 3.63 6.51 -17.24
C GLY A 480 4.91 6.17 -18.02
N PHE A 481 5.28 7.02 -18.98
CA PHE A 481 6.58 7.01 -19.66
C PHE A 481 7.36 8.27 -19.27
N PHE A 482 8.68 8.24 -19.46
CA PHE A 482 9.54 9.37 -19.11
C PHE A 482 10.54 9.68 -20.23
N ARG A 483 11.08 10.90 -20.20
CA ARG A 483 12.19 11.34 -21.03
C ARG A 483 13.46 11.36 -20.22
N ASP A 484 14.52 10.79 -20.78
CA ASP A 484 15.87 10.89 -20.23
C ASP A 484 16.54 12.19 -20.69
N GLU A 485 16.88 13.09 -19.76
CA GLU A 485 17.47 14.40 -20.06
C GLU A 485 19.00 14.49 -19.83
N ARG A 486 19.68 13.40 -19.46
CA ARG A 486 21.08 13.48 -18.96
C ARG A 486 22.14 13.91 -19.95
N SER A 487 21.91 13.70 -21.23
CA SER A 487 22.83 14.10 -22.29
C SER A 487 22.17 13.88 -23.64
N GLU A 488 22.65 14.58 -24.66
CA GLU A 488 22.26 14.30 -26.04
C GLU A 488 22.46 12.80 -26.32
N VAL A 489 21.35 12.09 -26.56
CA VAL A 489 21.38 10.67 -26.93
C VAL A 489 22.13 10.55 -28.24
N ASN A 490 23.22 9.77 -28.24
CA ASN A 490 24.04 9.60 -29.42
C ASN A 490 23.38 8.56 -30.34
N TRP A 491 22.72 9.05 -31.39
CA TRP A 491 22.10 8.22 -32.42
C TRP A 491 23.09 7.94 -33.55
N VAL A 492 23.26 6.66 -33.87
CA VAL A 492 24.04 6.19 -35.02
C VAL A 492 23.07 5.77 -36.11
N GLY A 493 23.19 6.35 -37.30
CA GLY A 493 22.34 6.02 -38.45
C GLY A 493 22.07 7.22 -39.36
N PRO A 494 21.05 7.13 -40.22
CA PRO A 494 20.27 5.93 -40.46
C PRO A 494 21.10 4.84 -41.16
N ASP A 495 20.76 3.57 -40.99
CA ASP A 495 21.24 2.50 -41.87
C ASP A 495 20.61 2.57 -43.28
N ASP A 496 20.98 1.67 -44.18
CA ASP A 496 20.43 1.62 -45.55
C ASP A 496 18.90 1.44 -45.61
N ASN A 497 18.25 1.05 -44.50
CA ASN A 497 16.81 0.89 -44.39
C ASN A 497 16.12 2.05 -43.64
N GLY A 498 16.86 3.07 -43.21
CA GLY A 498 16.34 4.23 -42.50
C GLY A 498 16.29 4.07 -40.97
N VAL A 499 16.95 3.05 -40.40
CA VAL A 499 16.89 2.76 -38.95
C VAL A 499 18.08 3.39 -38.22
N TYR A 500 17.79 4.11 -37.13
CA TYR A 500 18.79 4.64 -36.21
C TYR A 500 18.95 3.72 -35.02
N ARG A 501 20.11 3.77 -34.36
CA ARG A 501 20.35 3.00 -33.13
C ARG A 501 21.12 3.78 -32.07
N THR A 502 20.94 3.40 -30.81
CA THR A 502 21.69 3.94 -29.65
C THR A 502 21.85 2.89 -28.55
N GLN A 503 22.88 3.05 -27.73
CA GLN A 503 23.11 2.27 -26.51
C GLN A 503 22.89 3.09 -25.24
N ASP A 504 22.55 4.37 -25.37
CA ASP A 504 22.45 5.30 -24.25
C ASP A 504 21.12 5.15 -23.49
N LEU A 505 20.10 4.54 -24.11
CA LEU A 505 18.76 4.37 -23.56
C LEU A 505 18.55 2.97 -22.96
N ARG A 506 18.81 2.85 -21.66
CA ARG A 506 18.77 1.58 -20.91
C ARG A 506 17.40 0.92 -20.80
N TYR A 507 16.34 1.71 -20.79
CA TYR A 507 14.95 1.23 -20.75
C TYR A 507 14.36 1.13 -22.16
N GLY A 508 15.18 1.43 -23.17
CA GLY A 508 14.79 1.54 -24.56
C GLY A 508 13.78 2.65 -24.83
N VAL A 509 13.03 2.51 -25.92
CA VAL A 509 12.05 3.51 -26.36
C VAL A 509 10.71 2.83 -26.62
N ALA A 510 9.62 3.53 -26.30
CA ALA A 510 8.27 3.10 -26.64
C ALA A 510 7.43 4.19 -27.32
N VAL A 511 7.77 5.46 -27.11
CA VAL A 511 6.92 6.59 -27.53
C VAL A 511 7.73 7.64 -28.26
N GLU A 512 7.13 8.20 -29.32
CA GLU A 512 7.59 9.38 -30.06
C GLU A 512 6.66 10.57 -29.81
N ALA A 513 7.21 11.74 -29.46
CA ALA A 513 6.46 12.98 -29.34
C ALA A 513 6.19 13.61 -30.71
N LEU A 514 4.93 13.97 -30.96
CA LEU A 514 4.42 14.55 -32.21
C LEU A 514 3.69 15.87 -31.92
N GLY A 515 4.39 17.00 -32.01
CA GLY A 515 3.79 18.31 -31.75
C GLY A 515 3.21 18.37 -30.33
N SER A 516 1.88 18.36 -30.21
CA SER A 516 1.15 18.36 -28.93
C SER A 516 0.69 16.96 -28.46
N GLY A 517 1.07 15.89 -29.14
CA GLY A 517 0.65 14.52 -28.84
C GLY A 517 1.79 13.51 -28.81
N TYR A 518 1.44 12.24 -28.66
CA TYR A 518 2.38 11.13 -28.55
C TYR A 518 1.93 9.98 -29.45
N LEU A 519 2.90 9.33 -30.09
CA LEU A 519 2.73 8.12 -30.89
C LEU A 519 3.39 6.96 -30.16
N TRP A 520 2.61 5.91 -29.88
CA TRP A 520 3.17 4.64 -29.46
C TRP A 520 3.82 3.94 -30.66
N LEU A 521 5.10 3.62 -30.55
CA LEU A 521 5.86 3.02 -31.64
C LEU A 521 5.52 1.55 -31.81
N GLU A 522 5.34 1.11 -33.05
CA GLU A 522 5.13 -0.30 -33.38
C GLU A 522 6.38 -1.13 -33.05
N ARG A 523 6.22 -2.31 -32.45
CA ARG A 523 7.36 -3.18 -32.16
C ARG A 523 7.79 -3.95 -33.40
N ALA A 524 8.99 -3.65 -33.89
CA ALA A 524 9.69 -4.47 -34.86
C ALA A 524 10.28 -5.73 -34.19
N THR A 525 10.48 -6.79 -34.95
CA THR A 525 11.02 -8.09 -34.45
C THR A 525 12.51 -8.27 -34.70
N THR A 526 13.14 -7.35 -35.45
CA THR A 526 14.55 -7.41 -35.82
C THR A 526 15.20 -6.02 -35.75
N PRO A 527 16.54 -5.93 -35.58
CA PRO A 527 17.24 -4.65 -35.45
C PRO A 527 17.23 -3.74 -36.70
N THR A 528 16.90 -4.29 -37.87
CA THR A 528 16.81 -3.54 -39.12
C THR A 528 15.65 -4.10 -39.94
N TRP A 529 14.84 -3.23 -40.55
CA TRP A 529 13.64 -3.65 -41.28
C TRP A 529 13.37 -2.73 -42.47
N LYS A 530 12.85 -3.31 -43.54
CA LYS A 530 12.33 -2.55 -44.70
C LYS A 530 10.85 -2.28 -44.49
N GLY A 531 10.39 -1.06 -44.73
CA GLY A 531 8.97 -0.71 -44.65
C GLY A 531 8.66 0.43 -43.68
N HIS A 532 7.60 0.23 -42.89
CA HIS A 532 6.84 1.26 -42.16
C HIS A 532 7.67 2.08 -41.15
N PHE A 533 7.28 3.35 -41.03
CA PHE A 533 7.80 4.34 -40.09
C PHE A 533 7.04 4.26 -38.76
N GLY A 534 7.59 4.85 -37.70
CA GLY A 534 6.98 4.83 -36.36
C GLY A 534 7.15 3.48 -35.65
N ALA A 535 8.35 2.88 -35.77
CA ALA A 535 8.62 1.55 -35.22
C ALA A 535 9.93 1.50 -34.41
N VAL A 536 9.99 0.56 -33.47
CA VAL A 536 11.11 0.36 -32.54
C VAL A 536 11.44 -1.13 -32.35
N TYR A 537 12.73 -1.44 -32.24
CA TYR A 537 13.23 -2.71 -31.72
C TYR A 537 14.17 -2.45 -30.55
N ASN A 538 13.80 -2.94 -29.37
CA ASN A 538 14.63 -2.86 -28.17
C ASN A 538 15.33 -4.22 -27.97
N ALA A 539 16.64 -4.28 -28.19
CA ALA A 539 17.41 -5.52 -28.01
C ALA A 539 17.58 -5.81 -26.52
N PRO A 540 16.98 -6.91 -25.99
CA PRO A 540 17.02 -7.20 -24.56
C PRO A 540 18.43 -7.57 -24.11
N ARG A 541 18.79 -7.14 -22.90
CA ARG A 541 20.02 -7.55 -22.24
C ARG A 541 19.90 -8.98 -21.73
N GLN A 542 20.88 -9.84 -22.05
CA GLN A 542 20.81 -11.31 -21.85
C GLN A 542 20.44 -11.78 -20.43
N ASN A 543 20.78 -11.02 -19.38
CA ASN A 543 20.55 -11.39 -17.98
C ASN A 543 19.60 -10.44 -17.24
N GLU A 544 19.07 -9.44 -17.94
CA GLU A 544 18.28 -8.36 -17.37
C GLU A 544 17.18 -8.00 -18.37
N PRO A 545 16.09 -8.80 -18.45
CA PRO A 545 15.08 -8.66 -19.51
C PRO A 545 14.35 -7.31 -19.52
N TRP A 546 14.44 -6.55 -18.43
CA TRP A 546 13.91 -5.19 -18.28
C TRP A 546 14.85 -4.12 -18.83
N PHE A 547 16.11 -4.46 -19.08
CA PHE A 547 17.13 -3.58 -19.62
C PHE A 547 17.40 -3.89 -21.09
N VAL A 548 17.75 -2.84 -21.82
CA VAL A 548 17.99 -2.85 -23.25
C VAL A 548 19.48 -2.58 -23.49
N ASP A 549 20.14 -3.47 -24.25
CA ASP A 549 21.54 -3.28 -24.64
C ASP A 549 21.66 -2.30 -25.82
N THR A 550 20.66 -2.28 -26.72
CA THR A 550 20.62 -1.35 -27.86
C THR A 550 19.19 -1.12 -28.32
N THR A 551 18.80 0.14 -28.51
CA THR A 551 17.54 0.52 -29.13
C THR A 551 17.75 0.85 -30.59
N TYR A 552 16.84 0.36 -31.43
CA TYR A 552 16.76 0.64 -32.86
C TYR A 552 15.41 1.29 -33.15
N VAL A 553 15.38 2.37 -33.90
CA VAL A 553 14.16 3.15 -34.15
C VAL A 553 14.10 3.68 -35.57
N LYS A 554 12.90 3.73 -36.11
CA LYS A 554 12.58 4.44 -37.34
C LYS A 554 11.42 5.39 -37.06
N MET A 555 11.73 6.68 -37.00
CA MET A 555 10.78 7.75 -36.63
C MET A 555 9.59 7.80 -37.57
N SER A 556 8.44 8.27 -37.10
CA SER A 556 7.19 8.37 -37.87
C SER A 556 7.32 9.22 -39.15
N ASP A 557 8.18 10.24 -39.12
CA ASP A 557 8.47 11.15 -40.22
C ASP A 557 9.72 10.77 -41.04
N GLY A 558 10.41 9.70 -40.65
CA GLY A 558 11.69 9.28 -41.23
C GLY A 558 12.88 10.18 -40.94
N GLY A 559 12.70 11.22 -40.12
CA GLY A 559 13.75 12.11 -39.68
C GLY A 559 14.65 11.49 -38.63
N GLU A 560 15.62 12.27 -38.16
CA GLU A 560 16.46 11.89 -37.03
C GLU A 560 15.64 11.81 -35.73
N PRO A 561 15.98 10.90 -34.80
CA PRO A 561 15.22 10.74 -33.57
C PRO A 561 15.26 11.97 -32.66
N GLY A 562 16.45 12.55 -32.49
CA GLY A 562 16.69 13.68 -31.60
C GLY A 562 16.19 13.42 -30.18
N SER A 563 15.53 14.41 -29.60
CA SER A 563 15.01 14.37 -28.22
C SER A 563 13.52 14.02 -28.12
N ARG A 564 12.93 13.47 -29.18
CA ARG A 564 11.48 13.21 -29.27
C ARG A 564 11.07 11.85 -28.72
N LEU A 565 11.99 11.08 -28.16
CA LEU A 565 11.75 9.69 -27.77
C LEU A 565 11.68 9.53 -26.25
N TYR A 566 10.75 8.69 -25.83
CA TYR A 566 10.44 8.43 -24.43
C TYR A 566 10.56 6.94 -24.13
N SER A 567 11.15 6.65 -22.98
CA SER A 567 11.29 5.31 -22.45
C SER A 567 10.00 4.87 -21.77
N PRO A 568 9.62 3.58 -21.92
CA PRO A 568 8.47 3.05 -21.21
C PRO A 568 8.75 2.88 -19.72
N ASN A 569 7.67 2.84 -18.96
CA ASN A 569 7.65 2.60 -17.50
C ASN A 569 8.29 3.76 -16.73
N GLU A 570 8.14 3.82 -15.41
CA GLU A 570 8.72 4.88 -14.55
C GLU A 570 8.21 6.32 -14.73
N GLY A 571 7.13 6.55 -15.47
CA GLY A 571 6.44 7.86 -15.46
C GLY A 571 5.52 8.04 -14.25
N PHE A 572 4.44 8.80 -14.43
CA PHE A 572 3.47 9.07 -13.38
C PHE A 572 2.46 7.93 -13.17
N ARG A 573 2.05 7.72 -11.92
CA ARG A 573 0.95 6.80 -11.53
C ARG A 573 0.26 7.25 -10.25
N PHE A 574 -0.96 6.78 -10.01
CA PHE A 574 -1.62 6.91 -8.71
C PHE A 574 -1.44 5.65 -7.87
N ASP A 575 -1.36 5.82 -6.56
CA ASP A 575 -1.41 4.74 -5.58
C ASP A 575 -2.51 5.07 -4.57
N LEU A 576 -3.44 4.15 -4.38
CA LEU A 576 -4.63 4.41 -3.57
C LEU A 576 -4.36 4.38 -2.07
N GLY A 577 -3.21 3.90 -1.59
CA GLY A 577 -2.84 3.98 -0.18
C GLY A 577 -3.93 3.55 0.79
N ARG A 578 -4.70 2.50 0.46
CA ARG A 578 -5.87 2.01 1.23
C ARG A 578 -7.01 3.02 1.42
N SER A 579 -7.18 3.95 0.49
CA SER A 579 -8.32 4.87 0.44
C SER A 579 -9.61 4.17 -0.03
N SER A 580 -10.74 4.77 0.28
CA SER A 580 -12.07 4.29 -0.11
C SER A 580 -12.96 5.43 -0.61
N TYR A 581 -13.97 5.08 -1.41
CA TYR A 581 -14.86 6.07 -2.05
C TYR A 581 -14.09 7.10 -2.89
N VAL A 582 -13.26 6.60 -3.82
CA VAL A 582 -12.50 7.40 -4.78
C VAL A 582 -13.07 7.17 -6.17
N VAL A 583 -13.28 8.25 -6.91
CA VAL A 583 -13.78 8.22 -8.29
C VAL A 583 -12.72 8.82 -9.21
N PHE A 584 -12.33 8.07 -10.24
CA PHE A 584 -11.61 8.59 -11.40
C PHE A 584 -12.62 8.82 -12.51
N ALA A 585 -12.83 10.08 -12.90
CA ALA A 585 -13.83 10.49 -13.87
C ALA A 585 -13.18 11.14 -15.09
N ASN A 586 -13.52 10.68 -16.30
CA ASN A 586 -12.99 11.23 -17.55
C ASN A 586 -11.44 11.28 -17.59
N CYS A 587 -10.78 10.30 -16.99
CA CYS A 587 -9.32 10.26 -16.88
C CYS A 587 -8.67 9.64 -18.12
N ARG A 588 -7.49 10.13 -18.49
CA ARG A 588 -6.68 9.56 -19.59
C ARG A 588 -5.33 9.07 -19.06
N PHE A 589 -5.13 7.76 -19.10
CA PHE A 589 -3.92 7.10 -18.63
C PHE A 589 -3.17 6.49 -19.83
N SER A 590 -1.98 7.01 -20.11
CA SER A 590 -1.12 6.54 -21.20
C SER A 590 0.13 5.86 -20.64
N ASN A 591 0.19 4.53 -20.73
CA ASN A 591 1.14 3.67 -19.99
C ASN A 591 1.18 3.98 -18.48
N SER A 592 0.11 4.56 -17.94
CA SER A 592 -0.04 4.92 -16.53
C SER A 592 -1.11 4.04 -15.89
N GLN A 593 -1.09 3.93 -14.57
CA GLN A 593 -1.94 3.03 -13.81
C GLN A 593 -2.48 3.71 -12.56
N VAL A 594 -3.62 3.22 -12.10
CA VAL A 594 -4.06 3.35 -10.71
C VAL A 594 -3.60 2.07 -10.03
N LEU A 595 -2.54 2.15 -9.23
CA LEU A 595 -2.03 1.02 -8.47
C LEU A 595 -2.97 0.71 -7.33
N ALA A 596 -3.33 -0.56 -7.27
CA ALA A 596 -4.09 -1.09 -6.18
C ALA A 596 -3.13 -1.56 -5.06
N ASP A 597 -3.60 -1.53 -3.82
CA ASP A 597 -2.83 -1.97 -2.64
C ASP A 597 -2.31 -3.41 -2.73
N SER A 598 -1.38 -3.77 -1.86
CA SER A 598 -0.95 -5.17 -1.74
C SER A 598 -0.84 -5.59 -0.29
N ASN A 599 -1.72 -6.50 0.14
CA ASN A 599 -1.60 -7.21 1.42
C ASN A 599 -0.38 -8.14 1.45
N LEU A 600 0.11 -8.60 0.29
CA LEU A 600 1.32 -9.42 0.18
C LEU A 600 2.59 -8.69 0.61
N ARG A 601 2.56 -7.35 0.70
CA ARG A 601 3.74 -6.53 1.04
C ARG A 601 3.60 -5.80 2.37
N THR A 602 2.42 -5.72 2.96
CA THR A 602 2.20 -4.87 4.15
C THR A 602 1.20 -5.47 5.13
N VAL A 603 1.58 -5.51 6.41
CA VAL A 603 0.71 -5.84 7.54
C VAL A 603 0.10 -4.54 8.07
N SER A 604 -1.23 -4.44 8.04
CA SER A 604 -2.01 -3.23 8.32
C SER A 604 -3.33 -3.55 9.02
N GLU A 605 -3.77 -2.66 9.93
CA GLU A 605 -5.13 -2.70 10.51
C GLU A 605 -6.17 -1.98 9.62
N VAL A 606 -5.71 -1.19 8.64
CA VAL A 606 -6.57 -0.52 7.65
C VAL A 606 -6.84 -1.49 6.50
N PRO A 607 -8.12 -1.72 6.11
CA PRO A 607 -8.46 -2.62 5.00
C PRO A 607 -7.92 -2.08 3.67
N PRO A 608 -7.67 -2.92 2.65
CA PRO A 608 -7.35 -2.46 1.30
C PRO A 608 -8.42 -1.54 0.70
N SER A 609 -8.03 -0.83 -0.36
CA SER A 609 -8.87 0.10 -1.07
C SER A 609 -10.12 -0.56 -1.63
N HIS A 610 -11.26 0.04 -1.29
CA HIS A 610 -12.58 -0.46 -1.62
C HIS A 610 -13.52 0.67 -2.04
N HIS A 611 -14.60 0.34 -2.75
CA HIS A 611 -15.54 1.34 -3.29
C HIS A 611 -14.85 2.37 -4.19
N VAL A 612 -14.03 1.89 -5.13
CA VAL A 612 -13.35 2.72 -6.13
C VAL A 612 -14.11 2.65 -7.45
N VAL A 613 -14.27 3.79 -8.12
CA VAL A 613 -14.97 3.89 -9.40
C VAL A 613 -14.02 4.45 -10.46
N LEU A 614 -13.94 3.77 -11.60
CA LEU A 614 -13.40 4.32 -12.84
C LEU A 614 -14.56 4.53 -13.81
N GLU A 615 -14.78 5.76 -14.22
CA GLU A 615 -15.92 6.16 -15.04
C GLU A 615 -15.47 7.05 -16.20
N ASP A 616 -15.90 6.70 -17.41
CA ASP A 616 -15.59 7.44 -18.65
C ASP A 616 -14.07 7.61 -18.90
N CYS A 617 -13.25 6.66 -18.41
CA CYS A 617 -11.79 6.72 -18.52
C CYS A 617 -11.25 6.06 -19.79
N ASP A 618 -10.13 6.57 -20.29
CA ASP A 618 -9.33 5.97 -21.37
C ASP A 618 -8.01 5.48 -20.79
N LEU A 619 -7.77 4.17 -20.84
CA LEU A 619 -6.62 3.50 -20.25
C LEU A 619 -5.92 2.64 -21.30
N GLY A 620 -4.66 2.91 -21.60
CA GLY A 620 -3.95 2.02 -22.49
C GLY A 620 -2.44 2.14 -22.55
N TYR A 621 -1.87 1.29 -23.40
CA TYR A 621 -0.44 1.17 -23.64
C TYR A 621 0.37 0.62 -22.46
N CYS A 622 -0.23 -0.29 -21.66
CA CYS A 622 0.41 -0.88 -20.49
C CYS A 622 1.01 -2.26 -20.78
N TYR A 623 2.31 -2.45 -20.56
CA TYR A 623 2.99 -3.73 -20.85
C TYR A 623 2.46 -4.94 -20.06
N GLU A 624 2.07 -4.74 -18.81
CA GLU A 624 1.59 -5.82 -17.95
C GLU A 624 0.06 -5.85 -17.87
N THR A 625 -0.52 -5.30 -16.81
CA THR A 625 -1.97 -5.31 -16.55
C THR A 625 -2.46 -3.88 -16.43
N GLN A 626 -3.55 -3.51 -17.10
CA GLN A 626 -4.08 -2.15 -17.00
C GLN A 626 -4.70 -1.87 -15.62
N ILE A 627 -5.49 -2.81 -15.09
CA ILE A 627 -6.12 -2.74 -13.76
C ILE A 627 -5.88 -4.07 -13.05
N ASP A 628 -5.11 -4.07 -11.96
CA ASP A 628 -4.77 -5.27 -11.17
C ASP A 628 -5.36 -5.16 -9.76
N LEU A 629 -6.47 -5.85 -9.52
CA LEU A 629 -7.17 -5.93 -8.24
C LEU A 629 -6.72 -7.18 -7.47
N ARG A 630 -6.38 -6.98 -6.20
CA ARG A 630 -5.83 -8.00 -5.29
C ARG A 630 -6.69 -8.12 -4.03
N GLU A 631 -6.26 -9.00 -3.14
CA GLU A 631 -6.94 -9.38 -1.88
C GLU A 631 -7.65 -8.22 -1.18
N ASP A 632 -8.94 -8.45 -0.90
CA ASP A 632 -9.89 -7.59 -0.18
C ASP A 632 -10.18 -6.23 -0.87
N MET A 633 -9.95 -6.12 -2.17
CA MET A 633 -10.34 -4.95 -2.97
C MET A 633 -11.79 -5.04 -3.45
N ASP A 634 -12.68 -4.81 -2.51
CA ASP A 634 -14.11 -5.02 -2.74
C ASP A 634 -14.81 -3.79 -3.32
N ASN A 635 -15.92 -4.03 -4.01
CA ASN A 635 -16.87 -3.02 -4.51
C ASN A 635 -16.26 -2.05 -5.53
N TRP A 636 -15.41 -2.56 -6.43
CA TRP A 636 -14.89 -1.77 -7.54
C TRP A 636 -15.91 -1.68 -8.69
N THR A 637 -16.05 -0.49 -9.28
CA THR A 637 -16.88 -0.27 -10.47
C THR A 637 -16.03 0.30 -11.59
N ILE A 638 -16.03 -0.36 -12.74
CA ILE A 638 -15.35 0.09 -13.95
C ILE A 638 -16.44 0.25 -15.00
N ARG A 639 -16.75 1.47 -15.41
CA ARG A 639 -17.86 1.73 -16.31
C ARG A 639 -17.55 2.73 -17.40
N ARG A 640 -18.08 2.47 -18.61
CA ARG A 640 -17.91 3.34 -19.79
C ARG A 640 -16.44 3.67 -20.07
N CYS A 641 -15.54 2.76 -19.73
CA CYS A 641 -14.11 2.93 -19.93
C CYS A 641 -13.68 2.32 -21.27
N ASN A 642 -12.65 2.91 -21.87
CA ASN A 642 -11.91 2.34 -22.99
C ASN A 642 -10.58 1.79 -22.46
N ILE A 643 -10.40 0.46 -22.51
CA ILE A 643 -9.21 -0.24 -21.99
C ILE A 643 -8.52 -0.92 -23.18
N HIS A 644 -7.30 -0.51 -23.51
CA HIS A 644 -6.71 -0.99 -24.75
C HIS A 644 -5.19 -1.14 -24.75
N HIS A 645 -4.69 -1.95 -25.68
CA HIS A 645 -3.25 -2.07 -25.94
C HIS A 645 -2.47 -2.40 -24.66
N ALA A 646 -2.80 -3.53 -24.05
CA ALA A 646 -2.20 -3.95 -22.79
C ALA A 646 -1.89 -5.45 -22.78
N GLY A 647 -0.98 -5.90 -21.91
CA GLY A 647 -0.72 -7.34 -21.74
C GLY A 647 -1.96 -8.08 -21.21
N ARG A 648 -2.62 -7.50 -20.21
CA ARG A 648 -3.90 -7.89 -19.61
C ARG A 648 -4.76 -6.64 -19.41
N GLY A 649 -6.08 -6.77 -19.60
CA GLY A 649 -7.02 -5.68 -19.35
C GLY A 649 -7.26 -5.49 -17.86
N ILE A 650 -8.28 -6.16 -17.34
CA ILE A 650 -8.64 -6.19 -15.91
C ILE A 650 -8.25 -7.55 -15.35
N ASN A 651 -7.51 -7.58 -14.26
CA ASN A 651 -7.17 -8.77 -13.51
C ASN A 651 -7.68 -8.63 -12.07
N CYS A 652 -8.51 -9.55 -11.61
CA CYS A 652 -9.07 -9.57 -10.26
C CYS A 652 -8.70 -10.88 -9.58
N MET A 653 -7.68 -10.85 -8.73
CA MET A 653 -7.19 -12.06 -8.08
C MET A 653 -8.14 -12.54 -6.97
N VAL A 654 -8.54 -11.63 -6.07
CA VAL A 654 -9.43 -11.92 -4.94
C VAL A 654 -10.20 -10.65 -4.61
N GLY A 655 -11.53 -10.66 -4.74
CA GLY A 655 -12.36 -9.53 -4.33
C GLY A 655 -13.85 -9.84 -4.43
N HIS A 656 -14.69 -8.92 -3.95
CA HIS A 656 -16.14 -9.06 -3.97
C HIS A 656 -16.80 -7.88 -4.70
N ASN A 657 -17.89 -8.16 -5.41
CA ASN A 657 -18.75 -7.14 -6.02
C ASN A 657 -18.08 -6.23 -7.08
N LEU A 658 -17.09 -6.74 -7.83
CA LEU A 658 -16.63 -6.08 -9.06
C LEU A 658 -17.77 -5.92 -10.08
N LEU A 659 -18.03 -4.68 -10.51
CA LEU A 659 -18.90 -4.34 -11.62
C LEU A 659 -18.05 -3.84 -12.80
N VAL A 660 -18.16 -4.48 -13.96
CA VAL A 660 -17.60 -3.99 -15.23
C VAL A 660 -18.73 -3.81 -16.23
N GLU A 661 -19.03 -2.56 -16.59
CA GLU A 661 -20.16 -2.27 -17.48
C GLU A 661 -19.90 -1.24 -18.58
N ASP A 662 -20.55 -1.40 -19.72
CA ASP A 662 -20.51 -0.46 -20.84
C ASP A 662 -19.08 -0.12 -21.33
N CYS A 663 -18.10 -1.00 -21.09
CA CYS A 663 -16.70 -0.74 -21.45
C CYS A 663 -16.35 -1.28 -22.85
N SER A 664 -15.37 -0.64 -23.48
CA SER A 664 -14.67 -1.18 -24.66
C SER A 664 -13.31 -1.73 -24.21
N ILE A 665 -13.02 -3.01 -24.45
CA ILE A 665 -11.75 -3.63 -24.03
C ILE A 665 -11.10 -4.36 -25.21
N HIS A 666 -9.94 -3.88 -25.68
CA HIS A 666 -9.40 -4.36 -26.95
C HIS A 666 -7.88 -4.33 -27.12
N GLU A 667 -7.36 -5.06 -28.10
CA GLU A 667 -5.91 -5.18 -28.37
C GLU A 667 -5.14 -5.68 -27.13
N ILE A 668 -5.69 -6.69 -26.46
CA ILE A 668 -5.13 -7.25 -25.23
C ILE A 668 -4.27 -8.46 -25.55
N GLY A 669 -3.04 -8.49 -25.06
CA GLY A 669 -2.07 -9.53 -25.40
C GLY A 669 -1.59 -9.45 -26.86
N ALA A 670 -1.88 -8.34 -27.56
CA ALA A 670 -1.46 -8.12 -28.95
C ALA A 670 0.07 -8.28 -29.10
N PRO A 671 0.61 -8.56 -30.30
CA PRO A 671 2.05 -8.77 -30.48
C PRO A 671 2.95 -7.65 -29.92
N GLN A 672 2.45 -6.41 -29.86
CA GLN A 672 3.13 -5.26 -29.28
C GLN A 672 3.12 -5.25 -27.74
N PHE A 673 2.13 -5.93 -27.14
CA PHE A 673 1.90 -6.09 -25.69
C PHE A 673 1.76 -7.57 -25.34
N PRO A 674 2.79 -8.40 -25.62
CA PRO A 674 2.65 -9.83 -25.50
C PRO A 674 2.53 -10.24 -24.03
N ASN A 675 1.55 -11.07 -23.72
CA ASN A 675 1.41 -11.68 -22.41
C ASN A 675 0.93 -13.13 -22.57
N THR A 676 1.59 -14.08 -21.93
CA THR A 676 1.22 -15.51 -22.03
C THR A 676 -0.09 -15.84 -21.32
N ASP A 677 -0.58 -14.94 -20.48
CA ASP A 677 -1.78 -15.03 -19.66
C ASP A 677 -2.73 -13.87 -20.01
N ALA A 678 -2.93 -13.61 -21.31
CA ALA A 678 -3.71 -12.47 -21.78
C ALA A 678 -5.22 -12.70 -21.66
N HIS A 679 -5.91 -11.80 -20.95
CA HIS A 679 -7.37 -11.73 -20.89
C HIS A 679 -7.84 -10.29 -20.85
N ALA A 680 -9.01 -10.01 -21.44
CA ALA A 680 -9.63 -8.70 -21.29
C ALA A 680 -10.17 -8.52 -19.86
N ILE A 681 -10.80 -9.56 -19.30
CA ILE A 681 -11.22 -9.61 -17.89
C ILE A 681 -10.87 -10.99 -17.34
N GLY A 682 -9.99 -11.04 -16.35
CA GLY A 682 -9.62 -12.25 -15.62
C GLY A 682 -10.03 -12.13 -14.16
N VAL A 683 -10.69 -13.16 -13.64
CA VAL A 683 -11.14 -13.25 -12.26
C VAL A 683 -10.64 -14.57 -11.69
N ALA A 684 -9.82 -14.54 -10.65
CA ALA A 684 -9.30 -15.76 -10.06
C ALA A 684 -10.17 -16.27 -8.90
N HIS A 685 -10.72 -15.39 -8.06
CA HIS A 685 -11.56 -15.75 -6.91
C HIS A 685 -12.51 -14.61 -6.53
N GLY A 686 -13.56 -14.90 -5.75
CA GLY A 686 -14.44 -13.85 -5.23
C GLY A 686 -15.91 -14.19 -5.25
N SER A 687 -16.75 -13.17 -5.05
CA SER A 687 -18.19 -13.34 -5.24
C SER A 687 -18.91 -12.07 -5.69
N GLY A 688 -20.08 -12.26 -6.31
CA GLY A 688 -20.98 -11.16 -6.66
C GLY A 688 -20.51 -10.30 -7.85
N HIS A 689 -19.61 -10.80 -8.69
CA HIS A 689 -19.14 -10.04 -9.85
C HIS A 689 -20.20 -9.96 -10.95
N ILE A 690 -20.31 -8.78 -11.58
CA ILE A 690 -21.23 -8.51 -12.69
C ILE A 690 -20.42 -7.93 -13.85
N LEU A 691 -20.39 -8.64 -14.98
CA LEU A 691 -19.73 -8.23 -16.21
C LEU A 691 -20.80 -8.07 -17.30
N GLN A 692 -21.17 -6.82 -17.62
CA GLN A 692 -22.33 -6.56 -18.49
C GLN A 692 -22.15 -5.49 -19.55
N HIS A 693 -22.84 -5.61 -20.69
CA HIS A 693 -22.86 -4.57 -21.75
C HIS A 693 -21.48 -4.17 -22.29
N ASN A 694 -20.45 -5.00 -22.13
CA ASN A 694 -19.11 -4.67 -22.60
C ASN A 694 -18.90 -5.11 -24.05
N HIS A 695 -18.06 -4.38 -24.78
CA HIS A 695 -17.61 -4.70 -26.12
C HIS A 695 -16.13 -5.09 -26.08
N LEU A 696 -15.81 -6.35 -26.35
CA LEU A 696 -14.45 -6.90 -26.20
C LEU A 696 -13.95 -7.55 -27.49
N TRP A 697 -12.75 -7.17 -27.96
CA TRP A 697 -12.22 -7.72 -29.22
C TRP A 697 -10.69 -7.71 -29.32
N ASN A 698 -10.13 -8.46 -30.28
CA ASN A 698 -8.68 -8.56 -30.51
C ASN A 698 -7.91 -8.94 -29.23
N VAL A 699 -8.42 -9.94 -28.51
CA VAL A 699 -7.80 -10.48 -27.30
C VAL A 699 -7.03 -11.75 -27.65
N ALA A 700 -5.79 -11.82 -27.20
CA ALA A 700 -4.89 -12.90 -27.54
C ALA A 700 -5.16 -14.19 -26.76
N GLY A 701 -5.69 -14.11 -25.54
CA GLY A 701 -6.16 -15.28 -24.79
C GLY A 701 -7.67 -15.34 -24.59
N SER A 702 -8.10 -15.91 -23.47
CA SER A 702 -9.52 -15.97 -23.11
C SER A 702 -10.06 -14.56 -22.91
N VAL A 703 -11.22 -14.23 -23.47
CA VAL A 703 -11.73 -12.85 -23.37
C VAL A 703 -12.18 -12.54 -21.95
N ILE A 704 -13.07 -13.38 -21.41
CA ILE A 704 -13.47 -13.38 -20.01
C ILE A 704 -13.07 -14.74 -19.40
N GLU A 705 -12.17 -14.72 -18.43
CA GLU A 705 -11.67 -15.92 -17.76
C GLU A 705 -11.96 -15.89 -16.26
N PHE A 706 -12.57 -16.97 -15.78
CA PHE A 706 -12.71 -17.29 -14.37
C PHE A 706 -11.80 -18.47 -14.06
N TRP A 707 -10.61 -18.21 -13.52
CA TRP A 707 -9.65 -19.26 -13.17
C TRP A 707 -9.62 -19.48 -11.66
N SER A 708 -10.31 -20.51 -11.14
CA SER A 708 -10.22 -20.79 -9.70
C SER A 708 -9.10 -21.78 -9.41
N GLY A 709 -8.13 -21.37 -8.59
CA GLY A 709 -7.30 -22.29 -7.79
C GLY A 709 -8.15 -22.97 -6.70
N HIS A 710 -7.66 -22.96 -5.45
CA HIS A 710 -8.34 -23.60 -4.32
C HIS A 710 -9.46 -22.79 -3.64
N LEU A 711 -9.62 -21.48 -3.93
CA LEU A 711 -10.62 -20.64 -3.26
C LEU A 711 -11.95 -20.59 -4.03
N PRO A 712 -13.08 -20.42 -3.32
CA PRO A 712 -14.41 -20.47 -3.92
C PRO A 712 -14.72 -19.25 -4.81
N MET A 713 -15.68 -19.44 -5.70
CA MET A 713 -16.33 -18.44 -6.54
C MET A 713 -17.84 -18.54 -6.39
N GLU A 714 -18.53 -17.43 -6.13
CA GLU A 714 -19.98 -17.46 -5.94
C GLU A 714 -20.70 -16.30 -6.65
N ASN A 715 -21.87 -16.58 -7.21
CA ASN A 715 -22.81 -15.57 -7.73
C ASN A 715 -22.23 -14.66 -8.83
N MET A 716 -21.57 -15.26 -9.82
CA MET A 716 -21.02 -14.53 -10.97
C MET A 716 -22.08 -14.34 -12.07
N THR A 717 -22.23 -13.11 -12.56
CA THR A 717 -23.15 -12.77 -13.66
C THR A 717 -22.39 -12.21 -14.86
N ILE A 718 -22.56 -12.82 -16.03
CA ILE A 718 -21.96 -12.39 -17.28
C ILE A 718 -23.05 -12.24 -18.32
N CYS A 719 -23.41 -11.00 -18.67
CA CYS A 719 -24.57 -10.78 -19.53
C CYS A 719 -24.46 -9.64 -20.54
N HIS A 720 -25.12 -9.81 -21.68
CA HIS A 720 -25.24 -8.75 -22.70
C HIS A 720 -23.90 -8.19 -23.22
N ASN A 721 -22.82 -8.96 -23.15
CA ASN A 721 -21.53 -8.57 -23.72
C ASN A 721 -21.45 -8.94 -25.21
N PHE A 722 -20.72 -8.14 -25.98
CA PHE A 722 -20.35 -8.45 -27.36
C PHE A 722 -18.85 -8.76 -27.46
N ILE A 723 -18.55 -10.02 -27.79
CA ILE A 723 -17.19 -10.55 -27.88
C ILE A 723 -16.90 -10.94 -29.33
N HIS A 724 -15.81 -10.46 -29.92
CA HIS A 724 -15.40 -10.89 -31.27
C HIS A 724 -13.89 -10.90 -31.50
N ASP A 725 -13.47 -11.66 -32.52
CA ASP A 725 -12.11 -11.64 -33.09
C ASP A 725 -10.99 -11.85 -32.06
N THR A 726 -11.03 -12.95 -31.31
CA THR A 726 -9.88 -13.36 -30.49
C THR A 726 -8.72 -13.77 -31.41
N THR A 727 -7.47 -13.46 -31.08
CA THR A 727 -6.31 -13.70 -31.96
C THR A 727 -5.54 -14.98 -31.63
N GLY A 728 -5.61 -15.44 -30.38
CA GLY A 728 -5.14 -16.76 -29.93
C GLY A 728 -3.62 -16.91 -29.73
N LEU A 729 -3.19 -17.04 -28.47
CA LEU A 729 -1.83 -17.45 -28.07
C LEU A 729 -1.79 -18.92 -27.69
N ALA A 730 -0.69 -19.61 -28.02
CA ALA A 730 -0.53 -21.05 -27.79
C ALA A 730 -0.78 -21.48 -26.33
N ALA A 731 -0.43 -20.63 -25.36
CA ALA A 731 -0.56 -20.92 -23.93
C ALA A 731 -1.97 -20.67 -23.34
N THR A 732 -2.94 -20.20 -24.14
CA THR A 732 -4.25 -19.72 -23.66
C THR A 732 -5.41 -20.40 -24.38
N SER A 733 -6.59 -20.37 -23.76
CA SER A 733 -7.77 -21.06 -24.32
C SER A 733 -8.28 -20.36 -25.57
N ALA A 734 -8.03 -19.06 -25.73
CA ALA A 734 -8.59 -18.23 -26.80
C ALA A 734 -10.14 -18.34 -26.89
N GLY A 735 -10.80 -18.63 -25.76
CA GLY A 735 -12.25 -18.76 -25.66
C GLY A 735 -12.95 -17.41 -25.43
N GLY A 736 -14.26 -17.39 -25.65
CA GLY A 736 -15.10 -16.23 -25.35
C GLY A 736 -15.28 -16.05 -23.84
N ILE A 737 -16.05 -16.94 -23.21
CA ILE A 737 -16.27 -16.96 -21.76
C ILE A 737 -15.82 -18.31 -21.21
N VAL A 738 -14.88 -18.30 -20.27
CA VAL A 738 -14.21 -19.52 -19.80
C VAL A 738 -14.23 -19.59 -18.29
N ILE A 739 -14.77 -20.69 -17.75
CA ILE A 739 -14.65 -21.07 -16.35
C ILE A 739 -13.67 -22.25 -16.29
N SER A 740 -12.49 -22.03 -15.74
CA SER A 740 -11.33 -22.92 -15.76
C SER A 740 -10.65 -22.98 -14.39
N GLY A 741 -9.59 -23.78 -14.24
CA GLY A 741 -8.81 -23.93 -13.00
C GLY A 741 -9.01 -25.28 -12.31
N GLU A 742 -8.55 -25.40 -11.07
CA GLU A 742 -8.43 -26.68 -10.35
C GLU A 742 -9.76 -27.25 -9.87
N ASN A 743 -10.72 -26.38 -9.50
CA ASN A 743 -12.04 -26.75 -8.99
C ASN A 743 -11.99 -27.86 -7.92
N PRO A 744 -11.49 -27.56 -6.70
CA PRO A 744 -11.02 -28.57 -5.76
C PRO A 744 -12.12 -29.49 -5.21
N ALA A 745 -13.37 -29.01 -5.16
CA ALA A 745 -14.52 -29.78 -4.69
C ALA A 745 -15.86 -29.15 -5.14
N PRO A 746 -16.94 -29.94 -5.25
CA PRO A 746 -18.30 -29.40 -5.38
C PRO A 746 -18.62 -28.39 -4.27
N GLY A 747 -19.40 -27.37 -4.61
CA GLY A 747 -19.72 -26.22 -3.77
C GLY A 747 -18.73 -25.06 -3.90
N SER A 748 -17.66 -25.21 -4.67
CA SER A 748 -16.62 -24.18 -4.82
C SER A 748 -16.92 -23.16 -5.92
N ARG A 749 -17.88 -23.42 -6.83
CA ARG A 749 -18.16 -22.54 -7.99
C ARG A 749 -19.65 -22.38 -8.25
N THR A 750 -20.36 -21.77 -7.32
CA THR A 750 -21.83 -21.73 -7.32
C THR A 750 -22.41 -20.45 -7.94
N GLY A 751 -23.62 -20.54 -8.49
CA GLY A 751 -24.40 -19.37 -8.86
C GLY A 751 -23.97 -18.64 -10.14
N PHE A 752 -23.21 -19.29 -11.03
CA PHE A 752 -22.85 -18.71 -12.34
C PHE A 752 -24.06 -18.56 -13.26
N ARG A 753 -24.21 -17.38 -13.86
CA ARG A 753 -25.22 -17.07 -14.88
C ARG A 753 -24.57 -16.40 -16.09
N ILE A 754 -24.69 -17.00 -17.26
CA ILE A 754 -24.13 -16.52 -18.53
C ILE A 754 -25.26 -16.36 -19.55
N TYR A 755 -25.66 -15.12 -19.87
CA TYR A 755 -26.80 -14.93 -20.74
C TYR A 755 -26.81 -13.67 -21.60
N GLY A 756 -27.52 -13.73 -22.74
CA GLY A 756 -27.71 -12.57 -23.60
C GLY A 756 -26.43 -12.07 -24.29
N ASN A 757 -25.34 -12.84 -24.24
CA ASN A 757 -24.06 -12.45 -24.86
C ASN A 757 -24.05 -12.81 -26.35
N ILE A 758 -23.29 -12.04 -27.14
CA ILE A 758 -22.98 -12.33 -28.54
C ILE A 758 -21.48 -12.62 -28.63
N ILE A 759 -21.10 -13.80 -29.09
CA ILE A 759 -19.71 -14.26 -29.16
C ILE A 759 -19.43 -14.70 -30.59
N THR A 760 -18.41 -14.10 -31.22
CA THR A 760 -18.08 -14.40 -32.62
C THR A 760 -16.59 -14.61 -32.87
N ASN A 761 -16.26 -15.39 -33.90
CA ASN A 761 -14.90 -15.53 -34.42
C ASN A 761 -13.81 -15.86 -33.37
N THR A 762 -14.10 -16.77 -32.43
CA THR A 762 -13.06 -17.27 -31.51
C THR A 762 -11.94 -17.99 -32.29
N ALA A 763 -10.70 -17.85 -31.82
CA ALA A 763 -9.51 -18.43 -32.41
C ALA A 763 -9.39 -19.88 -31.95
N GLY A 764 -9.24 -20.78 -32.91
CA GLY A 764 -8.98 -22.19 -32.64
C GLY A 764 -7.51 -22.50 -32.44
N GLY A 765 -7.23 -23.77 -32.21
CA GLY A 765 -5.89 -24.34 -32.25
C GLY A 765 -5.96 -25.86 -32.38
N ASP A 766 -4.79 -26.49 -32.40
CA ASP A 766 -4.68 -27.96 -32.46
C ASP A 766 -5.13 -28.63 -31.16
N GLU A 767 -5.18 -27.87 -30.06
CA GLU A 767 -5.57 -28.37 -28.75
C GLU A 767 -7.08 -28.23 -28.51
N PHE A 768 -7.70 -29.32 -28.07
CA PHE A 768 -9.16 -29.47 -27.94
C PHE A 768 -9.82 -28.47 -26.98
N TRP A 769 -9.10 -27.96 -25.99
CA TRP A 769 -9.63 -27.02 -25.01
C TRP A 769 -9.63 -25.56 -25.52
N ARG A 770 -9.17 -25.30 -26.76
CA ARG A 770 -9.05 -23.96 -27.32
C ARG A 770 -10.25 -23.55 -28.19
N GLY A 771 -10.57 -22.26 -28.21
CA GLY A 771 -11.51 -21.65 -29.16
C GLY A 771 -13.01 -21.85 -28.88
N TRP A 772 -13.38 -22.26 -27.67
CA TRP A 772 -14.79 -22.39 -27.28
C TRP A 772 -15.47 -21.03 -27.12
N GLY A 773 -16.69 -20.89 -27.63
CA GLY A 773 -17.50 -19.71 -27.35
C GLY A 773 -17.79 -19.57 -25.85
N ILE A 774 -18.26 -20.66 -25.23
CA ILE A 774 -18.41 -20.77 -23.78
C ILE A 774 -17.83 -22.10 -23.31
N SER A 775 -16.97 -22.10 -22.31
CA SER A 775 -16.41 -23.32 -21.71
C SER A 775 -16.50 -23.28 -20.19
N SER A 776 -16.83 -24.40 -19.55
CA SER A 776 -16.81 -24.53 -18.10
C SER A 776 -16.28 -25.90 -17.67
N ASN A 777 -15.45 -25.92 -16.63
CA ASN A 777 -15.14 -27.13 -15.87
C ASN A 777 -15.75 -27.16 -14.45
N SER A 778 -16.82 -26.39 -14.22
CA SER A 778 -17.53 -26.40 -12.94
C SER A 778 -18.19 -27.74 -12.65
N MET A 779 -18.13 -28.17 -11.39
CA MET A 779 -18.87 -29.33 -10.84
C MET A 779 -20.23 -28.92 -10.28
N ASP A 780 -20.46 -27.60 -10.17
CA ASP A 780 -21.64 -27.00 -9.59
C ASP A 780 -22.62 -26.53 -10.67
N PRO A 781 -23.91 -26.41 -10.36
CA PRO A 781 -24.91 -25.93 -11.31
C PRO A 781 -24.57 -24.54 -11.88
N ILE A 782 -24.53 -24.46 -13.21
CA ILE A 782 -24.39 -23.21 -13.95
C ILE A 782 -25.58 -22.97 -14.89
N GLU A 783 -25.91 -21.71 -15.18
CA GLU A 783 -26.97 -21.36 -16.14
C GLU A 783 -26.38 -20.66 -17.37
N ILE A 784 -26.66 -21.17 -18.56
CA ILE A 784 -26.20 -20.64 -19.85
C ILE A 784 -27.40 -20.48 -20.80
N TYR A 785 -27.84 -19.26 -21.07
CA TYR A 785 -29.07 -19.08 -21.87
C TYR A 785 -29.14 -17.80 -22.70
N ASN A 786 -29.96 -17.80 -23.75
CA ASN A 786 -30.16 -16.62 -24.62
C ASN A 786 -28.85 -16.06 -25.23
N ASN A 787 -27.80 -16.86 -25.42
CA ASN A 787 -26.55 -16.41 -26.04
C ASN A 787 -26.55 -16.68 -27.55
N VAL A 788 -25.85 -15.84 -28.33
CA VAL A 788 -25.59 -16.05 -29.76
C VAL A 788 -24.11 -16.33 -29.95
N LEU A 789 -23.79 -17.54 -30.43
CA LEU A 789 -22.44 -17.98 -30.75
C LEU A 789 -22.35 -18.12 -32.27
N TYR A 790 -21.66 -17.19 -32.94
CA TYR A 790 -21.60 -17.12 -34.40
C TYR A 790 -20.17 -17.26 -34.92
N ARG A 791 -19.90 -18.27 -35.76
CA ARG A 791 -18.55 -18.51 -36.33
C ARG A 791 -17.43 -18.67 -35.30
N THR A 792 -17.78 -19.11 -34.09
CA THR A 792 -16.79 -19.55 -33.10
C THR A 792 -16.06 -20.80 -33.61
N TYR A 793 -14.86 -21.10 -33.10
CA TYR A 793 -14.18 -22.34 -33.45
C TYR A 793 -14.97 -23.56 -32.94
N HIS A 794 -15.38 -23.52 -31.66
CA HIS A 794 -16.38 -24.41 -31.08
C HIS A 794 -17.50 -23.63 -30.38
N GLY A 795 -18.67 -24.26 -30.17
CA GLY A 795 -19.79 -23.68 -29.44
C GLY A 795 -19.63 -23.74 -27.92
N ILE A 796 -20.35 -24.65 -27.24
CA ILE A 796 -20.40 -24.75 -25.76
C ILE A 796 -19.70 -26.02 -25.25
N ARG A 797 -18.80 -25.89 -24.28
CA ARG A 797 -18.12 -27.00 -23.60
C ARG A 797 -18.41 -27.05 -22.10
N LEU A 798 -18.81 -28.22 -21.61
CA LEU A 798 -19.00 -28.51 -20.19
C LEU A 798 -18.19 -29.77 -19.80
N VAL A 799 -17.26 -29.66 -18.85
CA VAL A 799 -16.40 -30.78 -18.45
C VAL A 799 -16.30 -30.90 -16.93
N ALA A 800 -16.93 -31.92 -16.36
CA ALA A 800 -16.86 -32.24 -14.93
C ALA A 800 -16.08 -33.54 -14.64
N SER A 801 -15.47 -34.16 -15.66
CA SER A 801 -14.70 -35.41 -15.55
C SER A 801 -13.34 -35.27 -14.85
N THR A 802 -12.85 -34.04 -14.62
CA THR A 802 -11.56 -33.75 -13.99
C THR A 802 -11.65 -32.59 -12.99
N PRO A 803 -10.93 -32.63 -11.84
CA PRO A 803 -10.09 -33.74 -11.36
C PRO A 803 -10.86 -35.02 -10.98
N LEU A 804 -10.16 -36.16 -10.99
CA LEU A 804 -10.74 -37.47 -10.62
C LEU A 804 -11.22 -37.46 -9.16
N PRO A 805 -12.35 -38.12 -8.82
CA PRO A 805 -13.04 -39.18 -9.57
C PRO A 805 -13.98 -38.70 -10.70
N GLY A 806 -14.07 -37.40 -10.98
CA GLY A 806 -15.04 -36.82 -11.91
C GLY A 806 -16.44 -36.75 -11.29
N TYR A 807 -17.28 -35.85 -11.83
CA TYR A 807 -18.63 -35.57 -11.32
C TYR A 807 -19.64 -35.51 -12.47
N PRO A 808 -20.95 -35.73 -12.19
CA PRO A 808 -21.98 -35.56 -13.20
C PRO A 808 -22.06 -34.09 -13.60
N VAL A 809 -22.31 -33.81 -14.88
CA VAL A 809 -22.45 -32.43 -15.35
C VAL A 809 -23.75 -31.83 -14.82
N LYS A 810 -23.68 -30.62 -14.27
CA LYS A 810 -24.83 -29.88 -13.73
C LYS A 810 -24.94 -28.53 -14.43
N ALA A 811 -25.94 -28.36 -15.29
CA ALA A 811 -26.14 -27.11 -16.01
C ALA A 811 -27.56 -26.95 -16.54
N LYS A 812 -28.02 -25.70 -16.68
CA LYS A 812 -29.20 -25.35 -17.48
C LYS A 812 -28.76 -24.59 -18.72
N VAL A 813 -28.84 -25.24 -19.88
CA VAL A 813 -28.42 -24.71 -21.17
C VAL A 813 -29.61 -24.59 -22.11
N TYR A 814 -30.10 -23.38 -22.36
CA TYR A 814 -31.32 -23.20 -23.16
C TYR A 814 -31.41 -21.89 -23.94
N ASN A 815 -32.18 -21.88 -25.03
CA ASN A 815 -32.38 -20.71 -25.90
C ASN A 815 -31.08 -20.09 -26.45
N ASN A 816 -29.99 -20.87 -26.56
CA ASN A 816 -28.76 -20.40 -27.21
C ASN A 816 -28.85 -20.64 -28.73
N MET A 817 -28.33 -19.71 -29.52
CA MET A 817 -28.16 -19.87 -30.97
C MET A 817 -26.70 -20.14 -31.27
N ILE A 818 -26.37 -21.35 -31.73
CA ILE A 818 -25.01 -21.74 -32.12
C ILE A 818 -25.00 -21.91 -33.64
N ILE A 819 -24.41 -20.92 -34.30
CA ILE A 819 -24.51 -20.70 -35.75
C ILE A 819 -23.12 -20.78 -36.37
N SER A 820 -22.96 -21.74 -37.28
CA SER A 820 -21.76 -21.97 -38.07
C SER A 820 -20.46 -22.12 -37.27
N PRO A 821 -20.41 -22.92 -36.18
CA PRO A 821 -19.13 -23.22 -35.54
C PRO A 821 -18.22 -23.98 -36.51
N ARG A 822 -16.90 -23.79 -36.41
CA ARG A 822 -15.93 -24.36 -37.38
C ARG A 822 -15.71 -25.86 -37.19
N ASP A 823 -15.82 -26.38 -35.97
CA ASP A 823 -15.67 -27.81 -35.69
C ASP A 823 -16.88 -28.41 -34.94
N ARG A 824 -17.23 -27.88 -33.77
CA ARG A 824 -18.24 -28.49 -32.88
C ARG A 824 -19.26 -27.49 -32.38
N TYR A 825 -20.52 -27.91 -32.29
CA TYR A 825 -21.56 -27.14 -31.61
C TYR A 825 -21.46 -27.24 -30.08
N ALA A 826 -21.20 -28.44 -29.58
CA ALA A 826 -21.17 -28.71 -28.15
C ALA A 826 -20.27 -29.89 -27.80
N PHE A 827 -19.78 -29.89 -26.56
CA PHE A 827 -19.13 -31.02 -25.93
C PHE A 827 -19.48 -31.07 -24.45
N VAL A 828 -19.90 -32.23 -23.96
CA VAL A 828 -20.28 -32.47 -22.57
C VAL A 828 -19.58 -33.72 -22.10
N ASP A 829 -18.85 -33.63 -20.99
CA ASP A 829 -18.06 -34.72 -20.42
C ASP A 829 -18.15 -34.71 -18.89
N GLY A 830 -18.42 -35.86 -18.27
CA GLY A 830 -18.69 -36.01 -16.84
C GLY A 830 -18.61 -37.47 -16.42
N SER A 831 -18.77 -37.74 -15.12
CA SER A 831 -18.77 -39.11 -14.59
C SER A 831 -19.94 -39.96 -15.11
N ASP A 832 -19.84 -41.28 -14.95
CA ASP A 832 -20.90 -42.26 -15.27
C ASP A 832 -22.15 -42.17 -14.35
N GLU A 833 -22.13 -41.33 -13.31
CA GLU A 833 -23.31 -41.04 -12.49
C GLU A 833 -24.43 -40.36 -13.30
N PRO A 834 -25.72 -40.50 -12.92
CA PRO A 834 -26.82 -39.83 -13.63
C PRO A 834 -26.69 -38.30 -13.67
N TRP A 835 -26.92 -37.71 -14.84
CA TRP A 835 -26.87 -36.26 -15.05
C TRP A 835 -28.25 -35.61 -14.86
N ASP A 836 -28.91 -35.90 -13.73
CA ASP A 836 -30.30 -35.46 -13.46
C ASP A 836 -30.45 -33.93 -13.35
N GLU A 837 -29.34 -33.22 -13.12
CA GLU A 837 -29.28 -31.75 -13.05
C GLU A 837 -28.79 -31.10 -14.37
N LEU A 838 -28.62 -31.88 -15.44
CA LEU A 838 -28.34 -31.35 -16.78
C LEU A 838 -29.66 -31.14 -17.54
N PHE A 839 -30.00 -29.87 -17.75
CA PHE A 839 -31.05 -29.45 -18.65
C PHE A 839 -30.44 -28.85 -19.91
N TRP A 840 -30.74 -29.44 -21.08
CA TRP A 840 -30.19 -29.01 -22.37
C TRP A 840 -31.30 -29.03 -23.43
N ASP A 841 -32.02 -27.92 -23.58
CA ASP A 841 -33.22 -27.87 -24.44
C ASP A 841 -33.39 -26.47 -25.08
N TYR A 842 -34.18 -26.37 -26.14
CA TYR A 842 -34.50 -25.12 -26.85
C TYR A 842 -33.30 -24.37 -27.45
N ASN A 843 -32.16 -25.04 -27.63
CA ASN A 843 -31.01 -24.48 -28.33
C ASN A 843 -31.15 -24.64 -29.85
N LEU A 844 -30.77 -23.62 -30.61
CA LEU A 844 -30.77 -23.64 -32.07
C LEU A 844 -29.36 -23.91 -32.60
N TYR A 845 -29.23 -24.94 -33.43
CA TYR A 845 -27.99 -25.33 -34.09
C TYR A 845 -28.12 -25.11 -35.59
N TYR A 846 -27.26 -24.27 -36.16
CA TYR A 846 -27.27 -24.00 -37.59
C TYR A 846 -25.88 -24.19 -38.19
N PRO A 847 -25.70 -25.02 -39.24
CA PRO A 847 -24.38 -25.31 -39.80
C PRO A 847 -23.77 -24.13 -40.53
N ALA A 848 -22.47 -24.20 -40.78
CA ALA A 848 -21.88 -23.37 -41.83
C ALA A 848 -22.51 -23.82 -43.15
N ALA A 849 -22.97 -22.88 -43.98
CA ALA A 849 -23.26 -23.20 -45.37
C ALA A 849 -21.91 -23.51 -46.02
N ASP A 850 -21.81 -24.69 -46.63
CA ASP A 850 -20.61 -25.14 -47.37
C ASP A 850 -20.12 -24.11 -48.38
#